data_AF-A0A7Y4VBW2-F1
#
_entry.id   AF-A0A7Y4VBW2-F1
#
_cell.length_a   1.000
_cell.length_b   1.000
_cell.length_c   1.000
_cell.angle_alpha   90.00
_cell.angle_beta   90.00
_cell.angle_gamma   90.00
#
_symmetry.space_group_name_H-M   'P 1'
#
loop_
_entity.id
_entity.type
_entity.pdbx_description
1 polymer ?
#
loop_
_entity_poly.entity_id
_entity_poly.type
_entity_poly.pdbx_seq_one_letter_code
_entity_poly.pdbx_strand_id
1 'polypeptide(L)'
;MTTRKQDWRINVARTDGHARVGAIHSLALLFVSALALISALTAPAQDAPHGLLQGLSCMSCHLKHELFGNQIGSKAGNANVCLSCHQVGGLASGAALADRQQAKLGADAAGQPKPEGSSHRWDTSPSGRVESLSGAPSSAVEANGVYTGRYAASYTVTITTAGDAGTARFNWTGAGPGAGSGTSMLTGTNVALEAGLMISFLNVRPSPAFASGDQWRVTVRPRITAPTNADMLRTMAGGKVVCATCHQTHFQDAEPFDPQSPPYSPGGGQGRHFMRTANDTDQMCYECHASRFVTNAVAGSHPVGVLVASNAVLHPPAALPLDKHQGQMWCSTCHQTHNSPSDDGKLLRTANQQALCAQCHANVDAVTPASHLNPGNGPLWPGGQYGSLLPADSDAAHRGSCGNCHRTHGWPDGINAATDYPSLLVEREEKLCFTCHDGSPVTKNLAANFNKTYRHPVSTAGRHTTTEDGNPASYGTANRHAECADCHNVHQLTPDSIAPVPPAASSALRGVARVSVTNVTATSVSYTFRGATDSAPVKEYEVCFTCHSGWTTRPAGQADYALKFNTKTASFHPVEGVGKNTNINVNAFVNGWRSDQVMTCTDCHTSDDTTIRGPHGSAFPYILKKSSQTGSASRTMANSELCFDCHRYDTYANNNATSTVKNYSRFGSGNGHAYHVGSRRYPCYTCHETHGATTLPN
;
A
#
# COMPACT_ATOMS: atom_id res chain seq x y z
N MET A 1 30.45 39.48 -37.59
CA MET A 1 31.19 40.74 -37.74
C MET A 1 30.50 41.81 -36.90
N THR A 2 31.26 42.45 -35.99
CA THR A 2 31.12 43.82 -35.46
C THR A 2 29.77 44.24 -34.85
N THR A 3 29.67 44.34 -33.51
CA THR A 3 29.76 45.57 -32.66
C THR A 3 28.55 46.52 -32.83
N ARG A 4 27.98 47.20 -31.82
CA ARG A 4 28.57 47.93 -30.69
C ARG A 4 27.44 48.39 -29.73
N LYS A 5 27.76 48.50 -28.44
CA LYS A 5 26.98 49.15 -27.37
C LYS A 5 26.89 50.67 -27.58
N GLN A 6 25.79 51.29 -27.12
CA GLN A 6 25.67 52.74 -26.93
C GLN A 6 25.57 53.07 -25.43
N ASP A 7 26.54 53.85 -24.96
CA ASP A 7 26.52 54.61 -23.71
C ASP A 7 25.93 56.00 -23.98
N TRP A 8 25.18 56.55 -23.02
CA TRP A 8 24.86 57.98 -22.96
C TRP A 8 25.41 58.59 -21.67
N ARG A 9 26.23 59.63 -21.83
CA ARG A 9 26.81 60.49 -20.79
C ARG A 9 25.90 61.68 -20.52
N ILE A 10 25.91 62.20 -19.30
CA ILE A 10 25.61 63.62 -19.03
C ILE A 10 26.70 64.22 -18.11
N ASN A 11 27.17 65.39 -18.51
CA ASN A 11 28.24 66.22 -17.95
C ASN A 11 27.82 66.95 -16.66
N VAL A 12 28.79 67.25 -15.80
CA VAL A 12 28.73 68.44 -14.91
C VAL A 12 30.09 69.14 -14.88
N ALA A 13 30.02 70.46 -14.95
CA ALA A 13 31.10 71.42 -15.20
C ALA A 13 32.00 71.71 -13.99
N ARG A 14 33.23 72.14 -14.30
CA ARG A 14 34.18 72.78 -13.38
C ARG A 14 33.94 74.30 -13.32
N THR A 15 34.13 74.88 -12.14
CA THR A 15 34.61 76.26 -11.99
C THR A 15 35.58 76.33 -10.81
N ASP A 16 36.77 76.86 -11.07
CA ASP A 16 37.85 77.15 -10.13
C ASP A 16 37.60 78.47 -9.38
N GLY A 17 38.13 78.59 -8.16
CA GLY A 17 38.19 79.84 -7.41
C GLY A 17 39.09 79.72 -6.17
N HIS A 18 40.31 80.25 -6.27
CA HIS A 18 41.27 80.37 -5.17
C HIS A 18 41.11 81.72 -4.43
N ALA A 19 41.07 81.69 -3.09
CA ALA A 19 41.59 82.77 -2.25
C ALA A 19 41.96 82.21 -0.85
N ARG A 20 43.20 82.47 -0.42
CA ARG A 20 43.76 82.18 0.91
C ARG A 20 43.56 83.39 1.82
N VAL A 21 43.16 83.21 3.09
CA VAL A 21 43.67 83.96 4.27
C VAL A 21 43.33 83.19 5.56
N GLY A 22 44.33 83.01 6.43
CA GLY A 22 44.16 83.19 7.89
C GLY A 22 43.75 82.00 8.74
N ALA A 23 44.69 81.51 9.53
CA ALA A 23 44.47 80.66 10.69
C ALA A 23 43.46 81.30 11.68
N ILE A 24 42.67 80.48 12.37
CA ILE A 24 42.58 80.26 13.83
C ILE A 24 41.37 79.30 14.04
N HIS A 25 41.47 78.38 15.02
CA HIS A 25 40.41 77.55 15.62
C HIS A 25 40.30 76.09 15.17
N SER A 26 41.32 75.34 15.57
CA SER A 26 41.26 73.92 15.93
C SER A 26 40.24 73.67 17.06
N LEU A 27 38.93 73.62 16.78
CA LEU A 27 37.94 73.10 17.75
C LEU A 27 36.59 72.63 17.18
N ALA A 28 36.44 72.54 15.84
CA ALA A 28 35.18 72.12 15.21
C ALA A 28 35.20 70.71 14.56
N LEU A 29 36.38 70.07 14.41
CA LEU A 29 36.49 68.72 13.80
C LEU A 29 36.21 67.56 14.77
N LEU A 30 36.07 67.83 16.07
CA LEU A 30 35.75 66.79 17.07
C LEU A 30 34.24 66.52 17.23
N PHE A 31 33.37 67.40 16.73
CA PHE A 31 31.91 67.21 16.87
C PHE A 31 31.25 66.50 15.67
N VAL A 32 31.82 66.60 14.46
CA VAL A 32 31.31 65.85 13.28
C VAL A 32 31.79 64.40 13.30
N SER A 33 32.97 64.13 13.89
CA SER A 33 33.53 62.79 14.07
C SER A 33 32.82 62.00 15.19
N ALA A 34 32.30 62.69 16.22
CA ALA A 34 31.60 62.06 17.34
C ALA A 34 30.13 61.72 17.00
N LEU A 35 29.48 62.47 16.10
CA LEU A 35 28.13 62.11 15.60
C LEU A 35 28.16 60.96 14.58
N ALA A 36 29.27 60.78 13.86
CA ALA A 36 29.46 59.65 12.94
C ALA A 36 29.79 58.31 13.63
N LEU A 37 30.22 58.34 14.91
CA LEU A 37 30.53 57.13 15.70
C LEU A 37 29.40 56.69 16.66
N ILE A 38 28.35 57.49 16.83
CA ILE A 38 27.14 57.09 17.60
C ILE A 38 25.98 56.72 16.66
N SER A 39 26.12 56.98 15.36
CA SER A 39 25.24 56.46 14.32
C SER A 39 25.68 55.05 13.93
N ALA A 40 25.62 54.09 14.86
CA ALA A 40 25.46 52.71 14.45
C ALA A 40 24.19 52.66 13.60
N LEU A 41 24.37 52.70 12.28
CA LEU A 41 23.32 52.45 11.31
C LEU A 41 22.75 51.07 11.62
N THR A 42 21.74 51.03 12.48
CA THR A 42 20.74 49.99 12.42
C THR A 42 20.01 50.25 11.11
N ALA A 43 20.55 49.71 10.01
CA ALA A 43 19.72 49.45 8.85
C ALA A 43 18.75 48.34 9.31
N PRO A 44 17.46 48.64 9.53
CA PRO A 44 16.51 47.55 9.75
C PRO A 44 16.54 46.66 8.51
N ALA A 45 16.86 45.39 8.70
CA ALA A 45 16.57 44.36 7.70
C ALA A 45 15.05 44.44 7.44
N GLN A 46 14.66 44.84 6.22
CA GLN A 46 13.25 45.04 5.83
C GLN A 46 12.55 43.72 5.48
N ASP A 47 13.32 42.66 5.32
CA ASP A 47 12.93 41.30 5.03
C ASP A 47 12.43 40.55 6.28
N ALA A 48 11.33 39.80 6.14
CA ALA A 48 10.83 38.92 7.20
C ALA A 48 11.90 37.85 7.55
N PRO A 49 12.16 37.56 8.84
CA PRO A 49 11.29 37.78 10.01
C PRO A 49 11.43 39.15 10.70
N HIS A 50 12.33 40.01 10.24
CA HIS A 50 12.78 41.20 10.97
C HIS A 50 11.74 42.33 11.09
N GLY A 51 10.68 42.30 10.27
CA GLY A 51 9.59 43.27 10.34
C GLY A 51 8.53 43.01 11.43
N LEU A 52 8.57 41.88 12.14
CA LEU A 52 7.38 41.37 12.85
C LEU A 52 7.57 40.95 14.30
N LEU A 53 8.80 40.76 14.74
CA LEU A 53 9.08 40.44 16.12
C LEU A 53 9.78 41.66 16.71
N GLN A 54 9.01 42.55 17.34
CA GLN A 54 9.59 43.61 18.16
C GLN A 54 10.49 42.92 19.21
N GLY A 55 11.82 42.94 19.01
CA GLY A 55 12.81 42.34 19.90
C GLY A 55 13.77 41.30 19.29
N LEU A 56 13.60 40.85 18.05
CA LEU A 56 14.58 39.98 17.38
C LEU A 56 15.58 40.81 16.57
N SER A 57 16.79 40.96 17.12
CA SER A 57 17.93 41.61 16.44
C SER A 57 18.80 40.57 15.75
N CYS A 58 19.66 40.97 14.82
CA CYS A 58 20.69 40.09 14.25
C CYS A 58 21.48 39.37 15.36
N MET A 59 21.67 40.04 16.50
CA MET A 59 22.42 39.53 17.66
C MET A 59 21.66 38.49 18.48
N SER A 60 20.34 38.45 18.35
CA SER A 60 19.51 37.36 18.89
C SER A 60 19.83 36.02 18.22
N CYS A 61 20.34 36.02 16.99
CA CYS A 61 20.76 34.82 16.26
C CYS A 61 22.29 34.65 16.19
N HIS A 62 23.03 35.73 15.93
CA HIS A 62 24.47 35.69 15.60
C HIS A 62 25.44 35.91 16.78
N LEU A 63 25.04 36.55 17.89
CA LEU A 63 25.93 36.77 19.05
C LEU A 63 25.52 35.97 20.29
N LYS A 64 24.25 35.57 20.43
CA LYS A 64 23.79 34.83 21.61
C LYS A 64 24.13 33.33 21.62
N HIS A 65 24.84 32.77 20.63
CA HIS A 65 24.93 31.31 20.45
C HIS A 65 26.34 30.71 20.40
N GLU A 66 27.27 31.23 21.20
CA GLU A 66 28.26 30.35 21.88
C GLU A 66 27.66 29.67 23.13
N LEU A 67 26.36 29.84 23.40
CA LEU A 67 25.69 29.13 24.48
C LEU A 67 25.66 27.63 24.16
N PHE A 68 26.23 26.83 25.06
CA PHE A 68 26.37 25.36 25.02
C PHE A 68 27.50 24.79 24.15
N GLY A 69 28.54 25.58 23.84
CA GLY A 69 29.82 25.07 23.34
C GLY A 69 29.82 24.46 21.92
N ASN A 70 28.79 24.73 21.11
CA ASN A 70 28.69 24.24 19.72
C ASN A 70 28.69 25.41 18.73
N GLN A 71 29.42 25.28 17.61
CA GLN A 71 29.52 26.33 16.59
C GLN A 71 28.22 26.50 15.80
N ILE A 72 27.86 27.76 15.49
CA ILE A 72 26.82 28.10 14.49
C ILE A 72 27.26 27.49 13.14
N GLY A 73 26.48 26.53 12.64
CA GLY A 73 26.83 25.74 11.45
C GLY A 73 27.17 24.27 11.73
N SER A 74 27.35 23.88 13.00
CA SER A 74 27.33 22.47 13.40
C SER A 74 25.89 21.96 13.51
N LYS A 75 25.68 20.64 13.42
CA LYS A 75 24.36 20.02 13.61
C LYS A 75 23.74 20.41 14.95
N ALA A 76 24.50 20.25 16.04
CA ALA A 76 24.05 20.58 17.39
C ALA A 76 23.79 22.08 17.55
N GLY A 77 24.69 22.93 17.04
CA GLY A 77 24.50 24.38 17.07
C GLY A 77 23.26 24.85 16.30
N ASN A 78 23.04 24.34 15.08
CA ASN A 78 21.88 24.74 14.26
C ASN A 78 20.55 24.32 14.90
N ALA A 79 20.45 23.07 15.35
CA ALA A 79 19.27 22.59 16.06
C ALA A 79 19.03 23.40 17.34
N ASN A 80 20.07 23.64 18.15
CA ASN A 80 19.95 24.41 19.39
C ASN A 80 19.49 25.85 19.13
N VAL A 81 19.97 26.51 18.08
CA VAL A 81 19.54 27.88 17.74
C VAL A 81 18.04 27.90 17.44
N CYS A 82 17.54 27.02 16.57
CA CYS A 82 16.13 26.97 16.21
C CYS A 82 15.25 26.56 17.41
N LEU A 83 15.63 25.48 18.11
CA LEU A 83 14.89 24.94 19.25
C LEU A 83 14.94 25.87 20.48
N SER A 84 15.90 26.79 20.59
CA SER A 84 15.92 27.78 21.68
C SER A 84 14.67 28.68 21.68
N CYS A 85 14.09 28.95 20.50
CA CYS A 85 12.83 29.68 20.35
C CYS A 85 11.65 28.74 20.13
N HIS A 86 11.82 27.69 19.32
CA HIS A 86 10.79 26.70 18.98
C HIS A 86 10.72 25.57 20.01
N GLN A 87 10.56 25.94 21.28
CA GLN A 87 10.34 25.01 22.38
C GLN A 87 9.20 25.49 23.27
N VAL A 88 8.68 24.61 24.13
CA VAL A 88 7.66 24.97 25.11
C VAL A 88 8.19 26.08 26.01
N GLY A 89 7.43 27.19 26.12
CA GLY A 89 7.85 28.38 26.87
C GLY A 89 8.86 29.29 26.15
N GLY A 90 9.32 28.91 24.95
CA GLY A 90 10.16 29.76 24.09
C GLY A 90 9.38 30.85 23.36
N LEU A 91 10.12 31.78 22.74
CA LEU A 91 9.57 32.92 21.99
C LEU A 91 8.64 32.51 20.83
N ALA A 92 8.84 31.31 20.27
CA ALA A 92 8.04 30.74 19.19
C ALA A 92 7.30 29.46 19.63
N SER A 93 6.84 29.43 20.88
CA SER A 93 6.21 28.25 21.50
C SER A 93 4.94 27.75 20.80
N GLY A 94 4.26 28.58 20.00
CA GLY A 94 3.12 28.16 19.16
C GLY A 94 3.50 27.18 18.04
N ALA A 95 4.78 27.09 17.69
CA ALA A 95 5.34 26.11 16.76
C ALA A 95 6.52 25.36 17.41
N ALA A 96 6.38 25.01 18.70
CA ALA A 96 7.39 24.28 19.44
C ALA A 96 7.61 22.88 18.86
N LEU A 97 8.87 22.46 18.85
CA LEU A 97 9.31 21.11 18.54
C LEU A 97 10.18 20.58 19.68
N ALA A 98 10.05 19.29 19.97
CA ALA A 98 10.87 18.58 20.93
C ALA A 98 11.57 17.41 20.25
N ASP A 99 12.75 17.01 20.73
CA ASP A 99 13.52 15.90 20.16
C ASP A 99 12.73 14.59 20.10
N ARG A 100 11.80 14.36 21.04
CA ARG A 100 10.91 13.20 21.05
C ARG A 100 9.94 13.14 19.86
N GLN A 101 9.74 14.25 19.15
CA GLN A 101 8.85 14.31 17.99
C GLN A 101 9.54 13.91 16.69
N GLN A 102 10.87 13.71 16.70
CA GLN A 102 11.60 13.25 15.51
C GLN A 102 11.13 11.86 15.09
N ALA A 103 10.67 11.77 13.85
CA ALA A 103 10.15 10.55 13.27
C ALA A 103 11.23 9.48 13.23
N LYS A 104 10.96 8.37 13.89
CA LYS A 104 11.60 7.10 13.67
C LYS A 104 10.60 6.27 12.93
N LEU A 105 10.86 6.00 11.66
CA LEU A 105 10.18 4.91 11.01
C LEU A 105 10.80 3.65 11.59
N GLY A 106 10.11 3.01 12.53
CA GLY A 106 10.49 1.68 13.00
C GLY A 106 10.32 0.65 11.90
N ALA A 107 10.99 -0.50 12.03
CA ALA A 107 11.12 -1.35 10.86
C ALA A 107 9.94 -2.26 10.61
N ASP A 108 9.76 -2.47 9.32
CA ASP A 108 9.42 -3.72 8.69
C ASP A 108 10.47 -4.84 9.03
N ALA A 109 10.90 -5.05 10.29
CA ALA A 109 11.82 -6.11 10.77
C ALA A 109 12.08 -6.10 12.31
N ALA A 110 12.45 -7.25 12.88
CA ALA A 110 12.84 -7.38 14.29
C ALA A 110 14.19 -6.69 14.61
N GLY A 111 14.34 -6.12 15.82
CA GLY A 111 15.58 -5.47 16.29
C GLY A 111 15.71 -3.96 15.99
N GLN A 112 14.72 -3.40 15.29
CA GLN A 112 14.67 -1.99 14.93
C GLN A 112 13.87 -1.18 15.97
N PRO A 113 14.10 0.14 16.09
CA PRO A 113 13.32 0.96 17.01
C PRO A 113 11.84 0.91 16.63
N LYS A 114 10.94 1.09 17.61
CA LYS A 114 9.50 1.20 17.34
C LYS A 114 9.24 2.43 16.46
N PRO A 115 8.27 2.38 15.53
CA PRO A 115 7.83 3.60 14.86
C PRO A 115 7.31 4.61 15.87
N GLU A 116 7.85 5.83 15.85
CA GLU A 116 7.45 6.90 16.75
C GLU A 116 7.74 8.29 16.14
N GLY A 117 7.16 9.34 16.73
CA GLY A 117 7.40 10.73 16.36
C GLY A 117 6.40 11.28 15.34
N SER A 118 6.14 12.59 15.43
CA SER A 118 5.14 13.30 14.61
C SER A 118 5.75 14.38 13.71
N SER A 119 7.07 14.48 13.63
CA SER A 119 7.77 15.46 12.81
C SER A 119 8.97 14.84 12.11
N HIS A 120 9.26 15.27 10.89
CA HIS A 120 10.45 14.84 10.16
C HIS A 120 11.67 15.12 11.00
N ARG A 121 12.58 14.15 11.03
CA ARG A 121 13.80 14.22 11.84
C ARG A 121 14.83 15.19 11.26
N TRP A 122 15.68 15.73 12.13
CA TRP A 122 16.71 16.74 11.82
C TRP A 122 18.11 16.27 12.25
N ASP A 123 18.37 14.98 12.08
CA ASP A 123 19.62 14.36 12.49
C ASP A 123 20.07 13.15 11.63
N THR A 124 19.61 13.09 10.38
CA THR A 124 19.86 11.96 9.47
C THR A 124 20.51 12.38 8.16
N SER A 125 21.17 11.43 7.51
CA SER A 125 21.72 11.58 6.16
C SER A 125 21.31 10.37 5.28
N PRO A 126 21.71 10.33 4.00
CA PRO A 126 21.64 9.11 3.17
C PRO A 126 22.42 7.91 3.74
N SER A 127 23.40 8.18 4.62
CA SER A 127 24.13 7.16 5.39
C SER A 127 23.36 6.71 6.64
N GLY A 128 22.15 7.26 6.87
CA GLY A 128 21.29 6.92 7.98
C GLY A 128 21.56 7.72 9.25
N ARG A 129 21.23 7.11 10.38
CA ARG A 129 21.31 7.70 11.72
C ARG A 129 22.15 6.87 12.65
N VAL A 130 23.06 7.51 13.37
CA VAL A 130 23.78 6.89 14.49
C VAL A 130 23.06 7.19 15.80
N GLU A 131 22.73 6.15 16.56
CA GLU A 131 22.23 6.19 17.93
C GLU A 131 23.26 5.55 18.86
N SER A 132 23.52 6.15 20.02
CA SER A 132 24.26 5.47 21.08
C SER A 132 23.31 4.51 21.81
N LEU A 133 23.77 3.28 22.07
CA LEU A 133 23.03 2.29 22.84
C LEU A 133 23.66 2.06 24.22
N SER A 134 24.99 2.05 24.33
CA SER A 134 25.71 1.87 25.59
C SER A 134 27.11 2.47 25.56
N GLY A 135 27.56 2.98 26.71
CA GLY A 135 28.97 3.24 27.02
C GLY A 135 29.61 4.49 26.40
N ALA A 136 29.19 4.93 25.21
CA ALA A 136 29.86 5.99 24.46
C ALA A 136 28.92 7.01 23.80
N PRO A 137 29.34 8.27 23.61
CA PRO A 137 28.52 9.29 22.97
C PRO A 137 28.28 8.98 21.49
N SER A 138 27.15 9.43 20.94
CA SER A 138 26.84 9.27 19.51
C SER A 138 27.79 10.03 18.58
N SER A 139 28.54 11.01 19.11
CA SER A 139 29.59 11.75 18.39
C SER A 139 30.88 10.96 18.18
N ALA A 140 31.07 9.83 18.87
CA ALA A 140 32.25 8.97 18.70
C ALA A 140 32.24 8.20 17.36
N VAL A 141 31.11 8.20 16.66
CA VAL A 141 30.88 7.43 15.44
C VAL A 141 30.12 8.26 14.42
N GLU A 142 30.54 8.17 13.17
CA GLU A 142 29.88 8.80 12.03
C GLU A 142 29.56 7.79 10.94
N ALA A 143 28.31 7.76 10.49
CA ALA A 143 27.89 6.99 9.32
C ALA A 143 28.17 7.81 8.05
N ASN A 144 28.82 7.17 7.09
CA ASN A 144 29.29 7.76 5.83
C ASN A 144 28.80 6.93 4.62
N GLY A 145 28.91 7.50 3.42
CA GLY A 145 28.49 6.86 2.18
C GLY A 145 26.98 7.04 1.90
N VAL A 146 26.45 6.26 0.96
CA VAL A 146 25.02 6.27 0.61
C VAL A 146 24.54 4.84 0.69
N TYR A 147 23.49 4.60 1.46
CA TYR A 147 22.93 3.26 1.58
C TYR A 147 22.20 2.87 0.29
N THR A 148 22.71 1.85 -0.40
CA THR A 148 22.18 1.35 -1.68
C THR A 148 21.33 0.09 -1.52
N GLY A 149 21.12 -0.38 -0.30
CA GLY A 149 20.29 -1.55 -0.04
C GLY A 149 18.83 -1.29 -0.42
N ARG A 150 18.09 -2.36 -0.72
CA ARG A 150 16.69 -2.28 -1.18
C ARG A 150 15.68 -2.27 -0.02
N TYR A 151 16.09 -2.75 1.15
CA TYR A 151 15.27 -2.80 2.36
C TYR A 151 15.77 -1.81 3.40
N ALA A 152 14.89 -1.35 4.28
CA ALA A 152 15.33 -0.68 5.50
C ALA A 152 16.14 -1.65 6.36
N ALA A 153 17.22 -1.17 6.97
CA ALA A 153 18.12 -2.00 7.76
C ALA A 153 18.68 -1.21 8.95
N SER A 154 19.18 -1.93 9.96
CA SER A 154 19.91 -1.35 11.07
C SER A 154 21.14 -2.17 11.38
N TYR A 155 22.20 -1.51 11.81
CA TYR A 155 23.49 -2.13 12.08
C TYR A 155 23.87 -1.82 13.51
N THR A 156 23.93 -2.85 14.35
CA THR A 156 24.41 -2.71 15.72
C THR A 156 25.92 -2.92 15.72
N VAL A 157 26.68 -1.88 16.05
CA VAL A 157 28.14 -1.84 16.09
C VAL A 157 28.56 -1.95 17.55
N THR A 158 29.43 -2.91 17.88
CA THR A 158 29.89 -3.19 19.24
C THR A 158 31.41 -3.25 19.29
N ILE A 159 32.04 -2.45 20.14
CA ILE A 159 33.48 -2.56 20.41
C ILE A 159 33.74 -3.86 21.18
N THR A 160 34.62 -4.70 20.64
CA THR A 160 35.04 -5.97 21.25
C THR A 160 36.43 -5.89 21.89
N THR A 161 37.23 -4.90 21.50
CA THR A 161 38.56 -4.67 22.05
C THR A 161 38.78 -3.18 22.20
N ALA A 162 39.07 -2.74 23.43
CA ALA A 162 39.30 -1.34 23.75
C ALA A 162 40.55 -0.81 23.04
N GLY A 163 40.56 0.50 22.80
CA GLY A 163 41.66 1.19 22.13
C GLY A 163 41.21 2.53 21.56
N ASP A 164 42.07 3.14 20.76
CA ASP A 164 41.74 4.33 19.98
C ASP A 164 41.26 3.94 18.58
N ALA A 165 40.76 4.90 17.80
CA ALA A 165 40.51 4.71 16.38
C ALA A 165 41.79 4.22 15.68
N GLY A 166 41.69 3.11 14.94
CA GLY A 166 42.84 2.45 14.30
C GLY A 166 43.48 1.33 15.12
N THR A 167 43.11 1.17 16.41
CA THR A 167 43.66 0.11 17.28
C THR A 167 42.57 -0.72 17.96
N ALA A 168 41.44 -0.11 18.33
CA ALA A 168 40.28 -0.81 18.83
C ALA A 168 39.68 -1.75 17.76
N ARG A 169 38.97 -2.80 18.22
CA ARG A 169 38.25 -3.73 17.32
C ARG A 169 36.77 -3.75 17.63
N PHE A 170 35.96 -4.02 16.60
CA PHE A 170 34.51 -4.05 16.71
C PHE A 170 33.87 -5.18 15.90
N ASN A 171 32.68 -5.58 16.31
CA ASN A 171 31.76 -6.40 15.52
C ASN A 171 30.58 -5.55 15.09
N TRP A 172 29.91 -5.94 14.02
CA TRP A 172 28.61 -5.39 13.68
C TRP A 172 27.64 -6.48 13.22
N THR A 173 26.36 -6.29 13.55
CA THR A 173 25.28 -7.19 13.15
C THR A 173 24.16 -6.37 12.52
N GLY A 174 23.80 -6.71 11.29
CA GLY A 174 22.67 -6.16 10.56
C GLY A 174 21.34 -6.78 10.97
N ALA A 175 20.28 -5.98 10.93
CA ALA A 175 18.90 -6.40 11.12
C ALA A 175 18.02 -5.81 10.03
N GLY A 176 17.29 -6.68 9.33
CA GLY A 176 16.50 -6.37 8.14
C GLY A 176 16.66 -7.47 7.08
N PRO A 177 15.75 -7.56 6.09
CA PRO A 177 15.88 -8.56 5.03
C PRO A 177 17.23 -8.45 4.29
N GLY A 178 18.02 -9.53 4.34
CA GLY A 178 19.31 -9.62 3.66
C GLY A 178 20.48 -8.87 4.32
N ALA A 179 20.30 -8.33 5.53
CA ALA A 179 21.36 -7.61 6.24
C ALA A 179 22.45 -8.57 6.77
N GLY A 180 23.72 -8.23 6.55
CA GLY A 180 24.87 -9.06 6.90
C GLY A 180 25.40 -8.88 8.33
N SER A 181 26.61 -9.38 8.57
CA SER A 181 27.37 -9.13 9.80
C SER A 181 28.88 -9.11 9.54
N GLY A 182 29.65 -8.51 10.44
CA GLY A 182 31.11 -8.50 10.41
C GLY A 182 31.70 -8.65 11.80
N THR A 183 32.84 -9.32 11.90
CA THR A 183 33.47 -9.64 13.18
C THR A 183 34.93 -9.22 13.21
N SER A 184 35.39 -8.79 14.39
CA SER A 184 36.76 -8.43 14.70
C SER A 184 37.35 -7.45 13.67
N MET A 185 36.60 -6.42 13.30
CA MET A 185 37.05 -5.39 12.36
C MET A 185 37.85 -4.32 13.11
N LEU A 186 38.85 -3.73 12.46
CA LEU A 186 39.63 -2.63 13.04
C LEU A 186 38.82 -1.33 12.95
N THR A 187 38.76 -0.55 14.02
CA THR A 187 38.20 0.81 13.95
C THR A 187 39.06 1.69 13.05
N GLY A 188 38.50 2.76 12.50
CA GLY A 188 39.21 3.66 11.59
C GLY A 188 38.28 4.64 10.90
N THR A 189 38.75 5.28 9.85
CA THR A 189 37.95 6.17 9.00
C THR A 189 37.37 5.40 7.82
N ASN A 190 36.08 5.60 7.53
CA ASN A 190 35.37 4.99 6.41
C ASN A 190 35.53 3.46 6.34
N VAL A 191 35.45 2.79 7.48
CA VAL A 191 35.43 1.33 7.54
C VAL A 191 34.12 0.85 6.90
N ALA A 192 34.22 -0.02 5.90
CA ALA A 192 33.04 -0.52 5.20
C ALA A 192 32.19 -1.42 6.12
N LEU A 193 30.87 -1.20 6.08
CA LEU A 193 29.88 -2.17 6.55
C LEU A 193 29.38 -2.96 5.32
N GLU A 194 28.21 -2.62 4.80
CA GLU A 194 27.66 -3.21 3.58
C GLU A 194 26.79 -2.21 2.80
N ALA A 195 26.43 -2.57 1.55
CA ALA A 195 25.49 -1.79 0.72
C ALA A 195 25.82 -0.29 0.63
N GLY A 196 27.10 0.05 0.45
CA GLY A 196 27.60 1.42 0.33
C GLY A 196 27.70 2.20 1.65
N LEU A 197 27.33 1.58 2.78
CA LEU A 197 27.45 2.16 4.10
C LEU A 197 28.87 1.99 4.65
N MET A 198 29.41 3.08 5.18
CA MET A 198 30.70 3.13 5.86
C MET A 198 30.54 3.76 7.24
N ILE A 199 31.49 3.47 8.13
CA ILE A 199 31.51 4.00 9.49
C ILE A 199 32.88 4.54 9.84
N SER A 200 32.92 5.72 10.44
CA SER A 200 34.14 6.37 10.92
C SER A 200 34.11 6.46 12.44
N PHE A 201 35.24 6.15 13.07
CA PHE A 201 35.43 6.18 14.52
C PHE A 201 36.28 7.40 14.89
N LEU A 202 35.78 8.23 15.80
CA LEU A 202 36.39 9.49 16.22
C LEU A 202 36.83 9.40 17.68
N ASN A 203 38.09 9.77 17.97
CA ASN A 203 38.65 9.80 19.31
C ASN A 203 38.12 11.00 20.12
N VAL A 204 36.84 10.98 20.46
CA VAL A 204 36.15 12.06 21.19
C VAL A 204 36.30 11.97 22.72
N ARG A 205 36.98 10.92 23.21
CA ARG A 205 37.33 10.70 24.62
C ARG A 205 38.84 10.53 24.77
N PRO A 206 39.40 10.74 25.97
CA PRO A 206 40.78 10.38 26.28
C PRO A 206 41.07 8.90 26.01
N SER A 207 42.31 8.58 25.68
CA SER A 207 42.73 7.21 25.38
C SER A 207 42.57 6.27 26.61
N PRO A 208 42.01 5.06 26.44
CA PRO A 208 41.44 4.53 25.20
C PRO A 208 40.08 5.18 24.88
N ALA A 209 39.97 5.77 23.70
CA ALA A 209 38.77 6.50 23.28
C ALA A 209 37.54 5.58 23.13
N PHE A 210 37.75 4.28 22.92
CA PHE A 210 36.74 3.23 22.80
C PHE A 210 36.96 2.15 23.87
N ALA A 211 35.89 1.85 24.62
CA ALA A 211 35.86 0.80 25.63
C ALA A 211 35.14 -0.44 25.08
N SER A 212 35.54 -1.62 25.54
CA SER A 212 34.82 -2.86 25.21
C SER A 212 33.38 -2.79 25.70
N GLY A 213 32.42 -3.13 24.84
CA GLY A 213 30.99 -3.04 25.12
C GLY A 213 30.35 -1.69 24.79
N ASP A 214 31.10 -0.72 24.28
CA ASP A 214 30.49 0.45 23.65
C ASP A 214 29.66 0.02 22.43
N GLN A 215 28.44 0.54 22.31
CA GLN A 215 27.52 0.18 21.24
C GLN A 215 26.83 1.37 20.60
N TRP A 216 26.67 1.28 19.28
CA TRP A 216 25.85 2.18 18.48
C TRP A 216 24.93 1.41 17.54
N ARG A 217 23.82 2.03 17.17
CA ARG A 217 22.95 1.56 16.09
C ARG A 217 22.99 2.54 14.93
N VAL A 218 23.25 2.02 13.73
CA VAL A 218 23.10 2.78 12.48
C VAL A 218 21.82 2.36 11.80
N THR A 219 20.81 3.23 11.72
CA THR A 219 19.52 2.94 11.06
C THR A 219 19.46 3.62 9.69
N VAL A 220 19.18 2.85 8.63
CA VAL A 220 19.20 3.30 7.23
C VAL A 220 17.89 3.02 6.52
N ARG A 221 17.61 3.80 5.47
CA ARG A 221 16.43 3.66 4.61
C ARG A 221 16.86 3.64 3.14
N PRO A 222 16.23 2.82 2.30
CA PRO A 222 16.59 2.70 0.90
C PRO A 222 16.18 3.95 0.11
N ARG A 223 16.88 4.17 -1.01
CA ARG A 223 16.57 5.20 -2.03
C ARG A 223 16.51 6.66 -1.53
N ILE A 224 17.41 7.01 -0.61
CA ILE A 224 17.66 8.39 -0.17
C ILE A 224 19.01 8.83 -0.73
N THR A 225 19.07 10.03 -1.30
CA THR A 225 20.29 10.64 -1.85
C THR A 225 20.63 11.95 -1.15
N ALA A 226 21.87 12.41 -1.30
CA ALA A 226 22.22 13.78 -0.92
C ALA A 226 21.58 14.76 -1.92
N PRO A 227 21.18 15.96 -1.48
CA PRO A 227 20.63 16.97 -2.37
C PRO A 227 21.67 17.43 -3.38
N THR A 228 21.20 17.70 -4.60
CA THR A 228 21.99 18.31 -5.67
C THR A 228 21.98 19.83 -5.58
N ASN A 229 20.96 20.42 -4.95
CA ASN A 229 20.89 21.83 -4.62
C ASN A 229 22.05 22.23 -3.70
N ALA A 230 22.93 23.11 -4.19
CA ALA A 230 24.15 23.50 -3.50
C ALA A 230 23.89 24.19 -2.15
N ASP A 231 22.79 24.94 -2.02
CA ASP A 231 22.46 25.63 -0.77
C ASP A 231 21.94 24.67 0.29
N MET A 232 21.10 23.70 -0.09
CA MET A 232 20.69 22.62 0.80
C MET A 232 21.89 21.78 1.23
N LEU A 233 22.75 21.40 0.28
CA LEU A 233 23.93 20.60 0.57
C LEU A 233 24.88 21.33 1.53
N ARG A 234 25.09 22.63 1.33
CA ARG A 234 25.95 23.47 2.20
C ARG A 234 25.41 23.55 3.63
N THR A 235 24.10 23.53 3.83
CA THR A 235 23.49 23.63 5.16
C THR A 235 23.27 22.27 5.84
N MET A 236 23.61 21.16 5.18
CA MET A 236 23.66 19.83 5.81
C MET A 236 24.90 19.69 6.70
N ALA A 237 24.84 20.26 7.90
CA ALA A 237 25.92 20.22 8.87
C ALA A 237 26.32 18.77 9.23
N GLY A 238 27.60 18.40 8.99
CA GLY A 238 28.07 17.02 9.16
C GLY A 238 27.33 16.02 8.26
N GLY A 239 26.93 16.46 7.07
CA GLY A 239 26.20 15.66 6.08
C GLY A 239 24.76 15.31 6.47
N LYS A 240 24.22 15.89 7.55
CA LYS A 240 22.88 15.57 8.08
C LYS A 240 21.91 16.71 7.83
N VAL A 241 20.66 16.36 7.55
CA VAL A 241 19.58 17.34 7.45
C VAL A 241 19.34 17.99 8.80
N VAL A 242 19.15 19.30 8.80
CA VAL A 242 18.80 20.13 9.97
C VAL A 242 17.70 21.11 9.57
N CYS A 243 17.20 21.93 10.52
CA CYS A 243 16.16 22.92 10.24
C CYS A 243 16.56 23.84 9.08
N ALA A 244 17.80 24.32 9.08
CA ALA A 244 18.34 25.15 8.01
C ALA A 244 18.59 24.40 6.70
N THR A 245 18.42 23.07 6.61
CA THR A 245 18.43 22.37 5.31
C THR A 245 17.17 22.70 4.51
N CYS A 246 16.02 22.80 5.18
CA CYS A 246 14.73 23.05 4.53
C CYS A 246 14.28 24.51 4.64
N HIS A 247 14.68 25.20 5.71
CA HIS A 247 14.27 26.57 5.97
C HIS A 247 15.39 27.58 5.73
N GLN A 248 15.04 28.73 5.16
CA GLN A 248 15.90 29.89 5.01
C GLN A 248 15.53 30.94 6.05
N THR A 249 16.43 31.19 7.00
CA THR A 249 16.17 32.06 8.15
C THR A 249 16.07 33.54 7.81
N HIS A 250 16.57 33.95 6.65
CA HIS A 250 16.63 35.36 6.25
C HIS A 250 15.57 35.74 5.20
N PHE A 251 15.05 34.78 4.45
CA PHE A 251 14.21 35.05 3.28
C PHE A 251 13.04 34.07 3.21
N GLN A 252 11.92 34.56 2.69
CA GLN A 252 10.74 33.78 2.37
C GLN A 252 10.36 34.01 0.90
N ASP A 253 11.32 34.00 0.00
CA ASP A 253 11.13 34.22 -1.45
C ASP A 253 10.64 32.96 -2.17
N ALA A 254 11.13 31.79 -1.76
CA ALA A 254 10.70 30.51 -2.27
C ALA A 254 9.23 30.18 -1.95
N GLU A 255 8.55 29.55 -2.91
CA GLU A 255 7.13 29.19 -2.80
C GLU A 255 6.94 27.92 -1.94
N PRO A 256 6.07 27.93 -0.91
CA PRO A 256 5.74 26.72 -0.16
C PRO A 256 4.61 25.91 -0.82
N PHE A 257 4.46 24.66 -0.38
CA PHE A 257 3.32 23.80 -0.76
C PHE A 257 1.98 24.32 -0.26
N ASP A 258 1.98 25.09 0.83
CA ASP A 258 0.75 25.60 1.44
C ASP A 258 -0.07 26.41 0.42
N PRO A 259 -1.26 25.93 0.01
CA PRO A 259 -2.09 26.62 -0.99
C PRO A 259 -2.66 27.94 -0.45
N GLN A 260 -2.64 28.16 0.87
CA GLN A 260 -3.09 29.40 1.51
C GLN A 260 -1.98 30.44 1.68
N SER A 261 -0.74 30.10 1.34
CA SER A 261 0.39 31.02 1.42
C SER A 261 0.20 32.24 0.50
N PRO A 262 0.48 33.48 0.98
CA PRO A 262 0.34 34.65 0.14
C PRO A 262 1.44 34.72 -0.93
N PRO A 263 1.23 35.51 -2.01
CA PRO A 263 2.29 35.79 -2.97
C PRO A 263 3.51 36.46 -2.33
N TYR A 264 4.68 36.23 -2.91
CA TYR A 264 5.89 36.94 -2.52
C TYR A 264 5.79 38.44 -2.80
N SER A 265 6.28 39.25 -1.85
CA SER A 265 6.66 40.64 -2.11
C SER A 265 7.89 41.00 -1.27
N PRO A 266 8.82 41.84 -1.78
CA PRO A 266 9.94 42.34 -0.98
C PRO A 266 9.45 43.01 0.30
N GLY A 267 9.91 42.54 1.45
CA GLY A 267 9.47 43.01 2.77
C GLY A 267 8.06 42.55 3.21
N GLY A 268 7.39 41.72 2.42
CA GLY A 268 6.08 41.12 2.72
C GLY A 268 6.10 39.58 2.67
N GLY A 269 4.95 38.94 2.42
CA GLY A 269 4.86 37.48 2.26
C GLY A 269 4.84 36.66 3.56
N GLN A 270 4.24 37.19 4.64
CA GLN A 270 4.10 36.46 5.90
C GLN A 270 3.29 35.17 5.74
N GLY A 271 3.74 34.09 6.37
CA GLY A 271 3.06 32.79 6.27
C GLY A 271 3.50 31.96 5.06
N ARG A 272 4.63 32.30 4.42
CA ARG A 272 5.27 31.49 3.37
C ARG A 272 6.27 30.47 3.91
N HIS A 273 6.31 30.30 5.24
CA HIS A 273 7.01 29.23 5.96
C HIS A 273 8.55 29.20 5.82
N PHE A 274 9.18 30.25 5.29
CA PHE A 274 10.64 30.36 5.18
C PHE A 274 11.28 29.20 4.42
N MET A 275 10.74 28.82 3.26
CA MET A 275 11.32 27.74 2.46
C MET A 275 12.71 28.13 1.92
N ARG A 276 13.67 27.20 1.95
CA ARG A 276 15.01 27.40 1.38
C ARG A 276 15.04 27.37 -0.14
N THR A 277 14.20 26.53 -0.70
CA THR A 277 13.99 26.36 -2.14
C THR A 277 12.50 26.21 -2.37
N ALA A 278 12.06 26.39 -3.62
CA ALA A 278 10.65 26.17 -3.96
C ALA A 278 10.21 24.75 -3.53
N ASN A 279 9.00 24.64 -3.01
CA ASN A 279 8.39 23.39 -2.58
C ASN A 279 6.89 23.33 -2.87
N ASP A 280 6.40 24.17 -3.77
CA ASP A 280 5.01 24.20 -4.24
C ASP A 280 4.61 22.96 -5.04
N THR A 281 5.58 22.23 -5.58
CA THR A 281 5.42 20.90 -6.20
C THR A 281 6.41 19.88 -5.62
N ASP A 282 6.72 20.02 -4.32
CA ASP A 282 7.65 19.14 -3.59
C ASP A 282 9.08 19.06 -4.13
N GLN A 283 9.58 20.13 -4.78
CA GLN A 283 10.95 20.18 -5.34
C GLN A 283 12.02 20.00 -4.25
N MET A 284 11.78 20.47 -3.02
CA MET A 284 12.69 20.25 -1.89
C MET A 284 12.74 18.76 -1.49
N CYS A 285 11.60 18.07 -1.53
CA CYS A 285 11.53 16.64 -1.24
C CYS A 285 12.24 15.82 -2.33
N TYR A 286 12.14 16.26 -3.60
CA TYR A 286 12.79 15.64 -4.74
C TYR A 286 14.30 15.51 -4.56
N GLU A 287 14.97 16.52 -4.01
CA GLU A 287 16.43 16.55 -3.83
C GLU A 287 16.98 15.31 -3.11
N CYS A 288 16.24 14.77 -2.13
CA CYS A 288 16.67 13.61 -1.34
C CYS A 288 15.84 12.35 -1.65
N HIS A 289 14.59 12.50 -2.09
CA HIS A 289 13.63 11.41 -2.32
C HIS A 289 13.24 11.23 -3.80
N ALA A 290 14.07 11.70 -4.74
CA ALA A 290 13.82 11.68 -6.18
C ALA A 290 13.31 10.33 -6.72
N SER A 291 13.81 9.22 -6.17
CA SER A 291 13.39 7.86 -6.55
C SER A 291 11.90 7.55 -6.35
N ARG A 292 11.20 8.37 -5.56
CA ARG A 292 9.76 8.25 -5.27
C ARG A 292 8.90 9.13 -6.16
N PHE A 293 9.51 10.04 -6.93
CA PHE A 293 8.82 10.90 -7.88
C PHE A 293 8.55 10.16 -9.18
N VAL A 294 7.49 9.37 -9.16
CA VAL A 294 7.02 8.58 -10.30
C VAL A 294 5.65 9.07 -10.72
N THR A 295 5.29 8.92 -11.99
CA THR A 295 3.96 9.29 -12.51
C THR A 295 3.07 8.07 -12.74
N ASN A 296 3.57 6.87 -12.46
CA ASN A 296 2.81 5.63 -12.50
C ASN A 296 3.21 4.70 -11.34
N ALA A 297 2.25 3.91 -10.85
CA ALA A 297 2.48 3.00 -9.73
C ALA A 297 3.37 1.80 -10.08
N VAL A 298 3.46 1.43 -11.36
CA VAL A 298 4.32 0.33 -11.83
C VAL A 298 5.81 0.60 -11.65
N ALA A 299 6.20 1.86 -11.46
CA ALA A 299 7.56 2.26 -11.11
C ALA A 299 7.91 2.04 -9.61
N GLY A 300 7.02 1.46 -8.81
CA GLY A 300 7.34 1.06 -7.43
C GLY A 300 7.21 2.19 -6.40
N SER A 301 6.30 3.14 -6.64
CA SER A 301 5.85 4.12 -5.65
C SER A 301 4.50 4.69 -6.09
N HIS A 302 3.73 5.24 -5.16
CA HIS A 302 2.50 5.95 -5.51
C HIS A 302 2.82 7.14 -6.41
N PRO A 303 2.06 7.36 -7.50
CA PRO A 303 2.33 8.46 -8.41
C PRO A 303 2.13 9.82 -7.73
N VAL A 304 2.97 10.80 -8.09
CA VAL A 304 2.90 12.22 -7.71
C VAL A 304 3.06 13.10 -8.95
N GLY A 305 2.69 14.37 -8.88
CA GLY A 305 2.64 15.25 -10.05
C GLY A 305 1.58 14.83 -11.06
N VAL A 306 0.49 14.23 -10.56
CA VAL A 306 -0.63 13.73 -11.35
C VAL A 306 -1.94 14.34 -10.84
N LEU A 307 -2.86 14.59 -11.76
CA LEU A 307 -4.24 14.90 -11.40
C LEU A 307 -4.93 13.66 -10.85
N VAL A 308 -5.65 13.82 -9.74
CA VAL A 308 -6.52 12.75 -9.25
C VAL A 308 -7.77 12.70 -10.12
N ALA A 309 -7.94 11.61 -10.86
CA ALA A 309 -9.08 11.44 -11.75
C ALA A 309 -10.40 11.43 -10.96
N SER A 310 -11.48 11.85 -11.62
CA SER A 310 -12.86 11.69 -11.13
C SER A 310 -13.56 10.62 -11.97
N ASN A 311 -13.71 9.42 -11.41
CA ASN A 311 -14.34 8.25 -12.02
C ASN A 311 -14.90 7.30 -10.95
N ALA A 312 -15.29 6.09 -11.33
CA ALA A 312 -15.89 5.12 -10.40
C ALA A 312 -14.92 4.54 -9.36
N VAL A 313 -13.60 4.72 -9.51
CA VAL A 313 -12.55 4.18 -8.64
C VAL A 313 -11.81 5.28 -7.88
N LEU A 314 -11.72 6.47 -8.46
CA LEU A 314 -11.00 7.62 -7.91
C LEU A 314 -11.88 8.87 -7.91
N HIS A 315 -11.69 9.73 -6.92
CA HIS A 315 -12.19 11.09 -6.91
C HIS A 315 -11.13 12.05 -6.34
N PRO A 316 -11.16 13.35 -6.69
CA PRO A 316 -10.33 14.34 -6.03
C PRO A 316 -10.58 14.40 -4.51
N PRO A 317 -9.56 14.68 -3.69
CA PRO A 317 -9.70 14.78 -2.24
C PRO A 317 -10.52 16.01 -1.84
N ALA A 318 -11.38 15.83 -0.84
CA ALA A 318 -12.19 16.91 -0.29
C ALA A 318 -11.42 17.76 0.73
N ALA A 319 -10.54 17.16 1.52
CA ALA A 319 -9.85 17.81 2.64
C ALA A 319 -8.32 17.87 2.51
N LEU A 320 -7.72 17.11 1.59
CA LEU A 320 -6.26 17.10 1.41
C LEU A 320 -5.81 18.23 0.46
N PRO A 321 -4.68 18.90 0.75
CA PRO A 321 -4.17 19.94 -0.11
C PRO A 321 -3.59 19.38 -1.41
N LEU A 322 -3.94 20.02 -2.52
CA LEU A 322 -3.34 19.82 -3.85
C LEU A 322 -2.47 21.04 -4.18
N ASP A 323 -1.57 20.93 -5.15
CA ASP A 323 -0.81 22.11 -5.56
C ASP A 323 -1.72 23.21 -6.13
N LYS A 324 -1.31 24.46 -5.94
CA LYS A 324 -2.13 25.63 -6.31
C LYS A 324 -2.09 26.01 -7.79
N HIS A 325 -1.23 25.37 -8.60
CA HIS A 325 -1.06 25.71 -10.02
C HIS A 325 -1.95 24.87 -10.92
N GLN A 326 -1.96 23.56 -10.68
CA GLN A 326 -2.62 22.58 -11.52
C GLN A 326 -3.59 21.69 -10.73
N GLY A 327 -3.57 21.72 -9.39
CA GLY A 327 -4.42 20.84 -8.58
C GLY A 327 -3.97 19.38 -8.63
N GLN A 328 -2.68 19.12 -8.79
CA GLN A 328 -2.09 17.78 -8.76
C GLN A 328 -1.76 17.36 -7.34
N MET A 329 -1.69 16.04 -7.14
CA MET A 329 -1.28 15.45 -5.87
C MET A 329 0.25 15.31 -5.79
N TRP A 330 0.79 15.59 -4.61
CA TRP A 330 2.22 15.50 -4.32
C TRP A 330 2.47 14.77 -2.98
N CYS A 331 3.74 14.60 -2.57
CA CYS A 331 4.09 13.99 -1.29
C CYS A 331 3.42 14.74 -0.12
N SER A 332 3.43 16.07 -0.16
CA SER A 332 2.82 16.98 0.81
C SER A 332 1.29 16.97 0.79
N THR A 333 0.62 16.33 -0.19
CA THR A 333 -0.82 16.04 -0.14
C THR A 333 -1.14 14.99 0.93
N CYS A 334 -0.29 13.98 1.08
CA CYS A 334 -0.47 12.91 2.08
C CYS A 334 0.29 13.19 3.37
N HIS A 335 1.47 13.82 3.27
CA HIS A 335 2.36 14.02 4.40
C HIS A 335 2.26 15.43 4.99
N GLN A 336 2.42 15.49 6.31
CA GLN A 336 2.62 16.69 7.09
C GLN A 336 3.96 16.60 7.81
N THR A 337 4.95 17.34 7.29
CA THR A 337 6.35 17.26 7.72
C THR A 337 6.53 17.53 9.22
N HIS A 338 5.71 18.37 9.84
CA HIS A 338 5.82 18.71 11.25
C HIS A 338 4.46 18.62 11.95
N ASN A 339 4.45 18.07 13.16
CA ASN A 339 3.27 17.92 14.00
C ASN A 339 2.11 17.18 13.31
N SER A 340 2.40 16.05 12.66
CA SER A 340 1.36 15.16 12.15
C SER A 340 0.42 14.72 13.28
N PRO A 341 -0.87 14.44 12.98
CA PRO A 341 -1.83 14.04 14.01
C PRO A 341 -1.51 12.71 14.72
N SER A 342 -0.72 11.85 14.07
CA SER A 342 -0.18 10.61 14.64
C SER A 342 1.30 10.76 14.96
N ASP A 343 1.76 10.04 15.97
CA ASP A 343 3.16 9.88 16.35
C ASP A 343 3.74 8.54 15.90
N ASP A 344 3.22 7.92 14.82
CA ASP A 344 3.71 6.64 14.29
C ASP A 344 4.94 6.75 13.35
N GLY A 345 5.52 7.95 13.25
CA GLY A 345 6.67 8.24 12.39
C GLY A 345 6.36 8.36 10.89
N LYS A 346 5.13 8.08 10.44
CA LYS A 346 4.76 8.13 9.00
C LYS A 346 4.43 9.53 8.51
N LEU A 347 4.19 10.47 9.43
CA LEU A 347 3.94 11.88 9.12
C LEU A 347 2.72 12.08 8.22
N LEU A 348 1.66 11.28 8.38
CA LEU A 348 0.45 11.41 7.56
C LEU A 348 -0.41 12.59 8.04
N ARG A 349 -1.12 13.26 7.13
CA ARG A 349 -2.08 14.34 7.45
C ARG A 349 -3.32 13.87 8.21
N THR A 350 -3.57 12.55 8.23
CA THR A 350 -4.64 11.94 9.01
C THR A 350 -4.05 10.85 9.90
N ALA A 351 -4.59 10.71 11.12
CA ALA A 351 -4.15 9.64 12.02
C ALA A 351 -4.62 8.25 11.55
N ASN A 352 -5.75 8.19 10.84
CA ASN A 352 -6.30 6.95 10.29
C ASN A 352 -5.95 6.83 8.81
N GLN A 353 -5.25 5.75 8.45
CA GLN A 353 -4.81 5.48 7.08
C GLN A 353 -5.98 5.19 6.14
N GLN A 354 -7.02 4.46 6.57
CA GLN A 354 -8.20 4.20 5.73
C GLN A 354 -8.92 5.51 5.40
N ALA A 355 -9.05 6.41 6.38
CA ALA A 355 -9.61 7.74 6.17
C ALA A 355 -8.76 8.59 5.21
N LEU A 356 -7.42 8.43 5.21
CA LEU A 356 -6.55 9.06 4.22
C LEU A 356 -6.86 8.55 2.82
N CYS A 357 -6.86 7.23 2.64
CA CYS A 357 -7.05 6.59 1.34
C CYS A 357 -8.44 6.88 0.77
N ALA A 358 -9.48 6.90 1.61
CA ALA A 358 -10.85 7.23 1.23
C ALA A 358 -11.03 8.69 0.77
N GLN A 359 -10.03 9.57 0.95
CA GLN A 359 -10.06 10.90 0.33
C GLN A 359 -9.94 10.82 -1.19
N CYS A 360 -9.35 9.75 -1.75
CA CYS A 360 -9.24 9.60 -3.20
C CYS A 360 -9.82 8.30 -3.74
N HIS A 361 -9.73 7.19 -3.00
CA HIS A 361 -10.13 5.87 -3.47
C HIS A 361 -11.61 5.59 -3.15
N ALA A 362 -12.47 5.68 -4.18
CA ALA A 362 -13.92 5.55 -4.06
C ALA A 362 -14.38 4.17 -3.57
N ASN A 363 -13.56 3.14 -3.77
CA ASN A 363 -13.85 1.76 -3.34
C ASN A 363 -13.54 1.51 -1.86
N VAL A 364 -13.03 2.50 -1.13
CA VAL A 364 -12.77 2.41 0.31
C VAL A 364 -14.02 2.86 1.06
N ASP A 365 -14.87 1.89 1.45
CA ASP A 365 -16.01 2.16 2.32
C ASP A 365 -15.57 2.15 3.79
N ALA A 366 -15.46 3.35 4.38
CA ALA A 366 -15.13 3.51 5.79
C ALA A 366 -16.33 3.29 6.74
N VAL A 367 -17.55 3.21 6.22
CA VAL A 367 -18.79 3.05 7.01
C VAL A 367 -19.16 1.57 7.12
N THR A 368 -19.17 0.87 6.00
CA THR A 368 -19.42 -0.58 5.91
C THR A 368 -18.26 -1.30 5.22
N PRO A 369 -17.07 -1.35 5.86
CA PRO A 369 -15.88 -1.91 5.23
C PRO A 369 -16.06 -3.38 4.87
N ALA A 370 -15.45 -3.77 3.75
CA ALA A 370 -15.30 -5.17 3.37
C ALA A 370 -14.62 -5.98 4.48
N SER A 371 -14.79 -7.31 4.49
CA SER A 371 -14.30 -8.18 5.57
C SER A 371 -12.80 -8.00 5.85
N HIS A 372 -11.99 -7.86 4.79
CA HIS A 372 -10.55 -7.65 4.92
C HIS A 372 -10.16 -6.23 5.33
N LEU A 373 -11.08 -5.27 5.24
CA LEU A 373 -10.84 -3.87 5.57
C LEU A 373 -11.43 -3.48 6.94
N ASN A 374 -12.03 -4.43 7.65
CA ASN A 374 -12.65 -4.16 8.94
C ASN A 374 -11.57 -3.91 10.03
N PRO A 375 -11.57 -2.75 10.70
CA PRO A 375 -10.55 -2.43 11.70
C PRO A 375 -10.66 -3.26 13.00
N GLY A 376 -11.82 -3.88 13.27
CA GLY A 376 -12.03 -4.70 14.46
C GLY A 376 -11.61 -6.15 14.30
N ASN A 377 -11.80 -6.76 13.12
CA ASN A 377 -11.57 -8.19 12.91
C ASN A 377 -10.86 -8.55 11.60
N GLY A 378 -10.45 -7.55 10.81
CA GLY A 378 -9.64 -7.75 9.61
C GLY A 378 -8.27 -8.35 9.91
N PRO A 379 -7.57 -8.84 8.86
CA PRO A 379 -6.25 -9.43 9.00
C PRO A 379 -5.22 -8.41 9.48
N LEU A 380 -4.18 -8.93 10.12
CA LEU A 380 -2.85 -8.30 10.15
C LEU A 380 -1.97 -9.10 9.21
N TRP A 381 -1.04 -8.42 8.54
CA TRP A 381 -0.04 -9.09 7.74
C TRP A 381 0.78 -10.05 8.61
N PRO A 382 0.75 -11.38 8.36
CA PRO A 382 1.42 -12.36 9.23
C PRO A 382 2.92 -12.49 8.94
N GLY A 383 3.44 -11.70 7.99
CA GLY A 383 4.79 -11.85 7.45
C GLY A 383 4.75 -12.63 6.13
N GLY A 384 5.58 -12.23 5.17
CA GLY A 384 5.65 -12.90 3.89
C GLY A 384 6.13 -14.34 4.03
N GLN A 385 5.44 -15.26 3.36
CA GLN A 385 5.71 -16.70 3.42
C GLN A 385 5.99 -17.30 2.03
N TYR A 386 5.55 -16.62 0.97
CA TYR A 386 5.49 -17.19 -0.38
C TYR A 386 6.37 -16.44 -1.39
N GLY A 387 7.20 -15.52 -0.91
CA GLY A 387 8.25 -14.84 -1.69
C GLY A 387 8.57 -13.46 -1.16
N SER A 388 7.64 -12.84 -0.44
CA SER A 388 7.88 -11.55 0.19
C SER A 388 8.73 -11.70 1.44
N LEU A 389 9.67 -10.77 1.61
CA LEU A 389 10.42 -10.62 2.86
C LEU A 389 9.79 -9.58 3.80
N LEU A 390 8.56 -9.13 3.51
CA LEU A 390 7.86 -8.17 4.36
C LEU A 390 7.53 -8.79 5.72
N PRO A 391 8.08 -8.28 6.83
CA PRO A 391 7.85 -8.89 8.14
C PRO A 391 6.44 -8.65 8.67
N ALA A 392 6.06 -9.48 9.62
CA ALA A 392 4.74 -9.45 10.24
C ALA A 392 4.44 -8.07 10.85
N ASP A 393 3.20 -7.62 10.69
CA ASP A 393 2.68 -6.47 11.41
C ASP A 393 2.02 -6.96 12.71
N SER A 394 2.59 -6.55 13.84
CA SER A 394 2.08 -6.91 15.17
C SER A 394 1.18 -5.84 15.78
N ASP A 395 1.00 -4.69 15.13
CA ASP A 395 0.20 -3.59 15.67
C ASP A 395 -1.30 -3.83 15.40
N ALA A 396 -2.06 -4.09 16.46
CA ALA A 396 -3.50 -4.29 16.37
C ALA A 396 -4.25 -3.09 15.76
N ALA A 397 -3.70 -1.87 15.84
CA ALA A 397 -4.27 -0.69 15.21
C ALA A 397 -4.23 -0.74 13.66
N HIS A 398 -3.40 -1.60 13.08
CA HIS A 398 -3.31 -1.81 11.65
C HIS A 398 -4.23 -2.93 11.12
N ARG A 399 -5.09 -3.51 11.95
CA ARG A 399 -6.08 -4.50 11.50
C ARG A 399 -6.93 -3.95 10.37
N GLY A 400 -7.06 -4.73 9.30
CA GLY A 400 -7.81 -4.34 8.11
C GLY A 400 -7.28 -3.08 7.42
N SER A 401 -6.08 -2.59 7.76
CA SER A 401 -5.45 -1.48 7.05
C SER A 401 -5.06 -1.91 5.64
N CYS A 402 -5.03 -0.93 4.72
CA CYS A 402 -4.56 -1.13 3.35
C CYS A 402 -3.11 -1.65 3.33
N GLY A 403 -2.32 -1.30 4.36
CA GLY A 403 -0.93 -1.70 4.56
C GLY A 403 -0.70 -3.22 4.66
N ASN A 404 -1.75 -3.99 4.94
CA ASN A 404 -1.66 -5.45 5.01
C ASN A 404 -1.52 -6.10 3.64
N CYS A 405 -1.91 -5.41 2.56
CA CYS A 405 -1.79 -5.90 1.18
C CYS A 405 -0.97 -4.98 0.30
N HIS A 406 -1.00 -3.67 0.57
CA HIS A 406 -0.34 -2.64 -0.22
C HIS A 406 0.81 -1.97 0.53
N ARG A 407 1.87 -1.59 -0.20
CA ARG A 407 2.92 -0.68 0.25
C ARG A 407 2.97 0.51 -0.68
N THR A 408 2.39 1.63 -0.22
CA THR A 408 2.23 2.88 -0.98
C THR A 408 3.51 3.37 -1.65
N HIS A 409 4.68 3.05 -1.11
CA HIS A 409 5.97 3.44 -1.69
C HIS A 409 6.79 2.25 -2.23
N GLY A 410 6.09 1.20 -2.65
CA GLY A 410 6.65 -0.03 -3.18
C GLY A 410 7.23 -0.95 -2.13
N TRP A 411 7.31 -2.24 -2.47
CA TRP A 411 8.06 -3.24 -1.74
C TRP A 411 8.84 -4.09 -2.74
N PRO A 412 10.13 -4.40 -2.51
CA PRO A 412 10.93 -5.14 -3.48
C PRO A 412 10.35 -6.52 -3.78
N ASP A 413 10.22 -6.85 -5.06
CA ASP A 413 9.68 -8.11 -5.54
C ASP A 413 10.66 -9.26 -5.31
N GLY A 414 10.18 -10.36 -4.70
CA GLY A 414 10.97 -11.56 -4.44
C GLY A 414 11.47 -12.28 -5.69
N ILE A 415 10.84 -12.07 -6.87
CA ILE A 415 11.33 -12.64 -8.14
C ILE A 415 12.46 -11.79 -8.72
N ASN A 416 12.31 -10.47 -8.68
CA ASN A 416 13.32 -9.54 -9.17
C ASN A 416 13.47 -8.38 -8.20
N ALA A 417 14.54 -8.44 -7.39
CA ALA A 417 14.84 -7.44 -6.37
C ALA A 417 15.09 -6.02 -6.94
N ALA A 418 15.32 -5.88 -8.25
CA ALA A 418 15.45 -4.56 -8.91
C ALA A 418 14.10 -3.84 -9.08
N THR A 419 12.99 -4.58 -9.08
CA THR A 419 11.63 -4.05 -9.20
C THR A 419 10.87 -4.18 -7.89
N ASP A 420 9.74 -3.47 -7.79
CA ASP A 420 8.79 -3.64 -6.70
C ASP A 420 7.59 -4.46 -7.17
N TYR A 421 6.85 -5.01 -6.21
CA TYR A 421 5.59 -5.71 -6.49
C TYR A 421 4.61 -4.80 -7.27
N PRO A 422 4.03 -5.28 -8.39
CA PRO A 422 3.04 -4.53 -9.15
C PRO A 422 1.83 -4.12 -8.33
N SER A 423 1.13 -3.07 -8.76
CA SER A 423 -0.03 -2.49 -8.05
C SER A 423 0.25 -2.14 -6.58
N LEU A 424 1.54 -1.89 -6.28
CA LEU A 424 2.03 -1.60 -4.94
C LEU A 424 1.65 -2.68 -3.93
N LEU A 425 1.58 -3.94 -4.34
CA LEU A 425 1.29 -5.07 -3.46
C LEU A 425 2.51 -5.45 -2.61
N VAL A 426 2.35 -6.47 -1.77
CA VAL A 426 3.44 -7.03 -0.94
C VAL A 426 3.82 -8.46 -1.31
N GLU A 427 2.99 -9.12 -2.12
CA GLU A 427 3.14 -10.48 -2.66
C GLU A 427 2.49 -10.49 -4.05
N ARG A 428 2.77 -11.52 -4.86
CA ARG A 428 2.16 -11.69 -6.19
C ARG A 428 0.92 -12.58 -6.10
N GLU A 429 -0.21 -12.06 -6.58
CA GLU A 429 -1.42 -12.84 -6.92
C GLU A 429 -1.85 -13.76 -5.78
N GLU A 430 -2.05 -15.06 -6.04
CA GLU A 430 -2.53 -16.02 -5.05
C GLU A 430 -1.62 -16.12 -3.83
N LYS A 431 -0.32 -15.83 -3.97
CA LYS A 431 0.62 -15.87 -2.84
C LYS A 431 0.28 -14.83 -1.78
N LEU A 432 -0.29 -13.69 -2.20
CA LEU A 432 -0.84 -12.70 -1.27
C LEU A 432 -1.98 -13.31 -0.44
N CYS A 433 -2.88 -14.06 -1.08
CA CYS A 433 -3.99 -14.72 -0.42
C CYS A 433 -3.52 -15.86 0.48
N PHE A 434 -2.64 -16.72 -0.02
CA PHE A 434 -2.13 -17.89 0.71
C PHE A 434 -1.31 -17.54 1.93
N THR A 435 -0.67 -16.37 1.95
CA THR A 435 0.00 -15.86 3.17
C THR A 435 -0.95 -15.79 4.37
N CYS A 436 -2.26 -15.67 4.13
CA CYS A 436 -3.29 -15.73 5.18
C CYS A 436 -4.15 -17.00 5.15
N HIS A 437 -4.36 -17.59 3.97
CA HIS A 437 -5.35 -18.64 3.69
C HIS A 437 -4.76 -20.05 3.47
N ASP A 438 -3.58 -20.33 4.02
CA ASP A 438 -2.94 -21.66 3.94
C ASP A 438 -3.14 -22.53 5.20
N GLY A 439 -4.03 -22.11 6.11
CA GLY A 439 -4.24 -22.74 7.42
C GLY A 439 -3.72 -21.92 8.59
N SER A 440 -2.97 -20.83 8.35
CA SER A 440 -2.57 -19.86 9.37
C SER A 440 -2.32 -18.46 8.78
N PRO A 441 -2.75 -17.36 9.43
CA PRO A 441 -3.55 -17.29 10.64
C PRO A 441 -5.02 -17.71 10.45
N VAL A 442 -5.51 -17.85 9.22
CA VAL A 442 -6.88 -18.34 8.98
C VAL A 442 -6.87 -19.87 9.02
N THR A 443 -7.62 -20.47 9.94
CA THR A 443 -7.65 -21.93 10.15
C THR A 443 -8.11 -22.75 8.94
N LYS A 444 -8.84 -22.13 8.01
CA LYS A 444 -9.24 -22.75 6.75
C LYS A 444 -8.06 -22.78 5.78
N ASN A 445 -7.58 -23.99 5.46
CA ASN A 445 -6.48 -24.20 4.53
C ASN A 445 -6.97 -24.31 3.08
N LEU A 446 -7.03 -23.17 2.40
CA LEU A 446 -7.42 -23.07 1.00
C LEU A 446 -6.31 -23.58 0.07
N ALA A 447 -5.04 -23.36 0.43
CA ALA A 447 -3.89 -23.84 -0.33
C ALA A 447 -3.93 -25.38 -0.51
N ALA A 448 -4.29 -26.13 0.54
CA ALA A 448 -4.45 -27.58 0.47
C ALA A 448 -5.59 -28.01 -0.46
N ASN A 449 -6.69 -27.25 -0.53
CA ASN A 449 -7.77 -27.53 -1.48
C ASN A 449 -7.31 -27.36 -2.93
N PHE A 450 -6.51 -26.34 -3.21
CA PHE A 450 -5.90 -26.12 -4.52
C PHE A 450 -4.73 -27.06 -4.85
N ASN A 451 -4.36 -27.98 -3.97
CA ASN A 451 -3.46 -29.09 -4.30
C ASN A 451 -4.20 -30.35 -4.80
N LYS A 452 -5.54 -30.38 -4.75
CA LYS A 452 -6.35 -31.52 -5.19
C LYS A 452 -6.34 -31.66 -6.72
N THR A 453 -6.60 -32.87 -7.19
CA THR A 453 -6.56 -33.23 -8.62
C THR A 453 -7.50 -32.38 -9.46
N TYR A 454 -8.75 -32.18 -9.01
CA TYR A 454 -9.74 -31.40 -9.74
C TYR A 454 -9.91 -30.07 -9.04
N ARG A 455 -9.58 -28.98 -9.74
CA ARG A 455 -9.56 -27.63 -9.18
C ARG A 455 -9.61 -26.57 -10.27
N HIS A 456 -9.96 -25.35 -9.89
CA HIS A 456 -9.68 -24.20 -10.75
C HIS A 456 -8.18 -23.88 -10.80
N PRO A 457 -7.63 -23.47 -11.97
CA PRO A 457 -6.21 -23.23 -12.17
C PRO A 457 -5.76 -21.86 -11.64
N VAL A 458 -5.81 -21.69 -10.32
CA VAL A 458 -5.40 -20.44 -9.65
C VAL A 458 -3.90 -20.18 -9.71
N SER A 459 -3.06 -21.13 -10.14
CA SER A 459 -1.61 -20.92 -10.20
C SER A 459 -1.13 -20.18 -11.45
N THR A 460 -2.04 -19.53 -12.18
CA THR A 460 -1.72 -18.87 -13.44
C THR A 460 -1.35 -17.42 -13.14
N ALA A 461 -0.10 -17.05 -13.38
CA ALA A 461 0.40 -15.71 -13.04
C ALA A 461 0.35 -14.72 -14.21
N GLY A 462 0.12 -13.46 -13.90
CA GLY A 462 0.26 -12.29 -14.77
C GLY A 462 -0.85 -12.15 -15.81
N ARG A 463 -2.02 -12.78 -15.59
CA ARG A 463 -3.12 -12.77 -16.56
C ARG A 463 -4.26 -11.86 -16.15
N HIS A 464 -4.66 -11.91 -14.88
CA HIS A 464 -5.68 -11.00 -14.38
C HIS A 464 -5.19 -9.56 -14.44
N THR A 465 -5.97 -8.69 -15.08
CA THR A 465 -5.69 -7.25 -15.10
C THR A 465 -6.93 -6.45 -14.78
N THR A 466 -6.74 -5.25 -14.23
CA THR A 466 -7.83 -4.30 -13.99
C THR A 466 -8.40 -3.68 -15.27
N THR A 467 -7.93 -4.09 -16.46
CA THR A 467 -8.28 -3.53 -17.78
C THR A 467 -9.03 -4.53 -18.67
N GLU A 468 -9.51 -5.64 -18.13
CA GLU A 468 -10.21 -6.66 -18.92
C GLU A 468 -11.60 -6.19 -19.41
N ASP A 469 -12.17 -5.15 -18.77
CA ASP A 469 -13.22 -4.24 -19.25
C ASP A 469 -14.35 -4.86 -20.10
N GLY A 470 -14.76 -6.08 -19.76
CA GLY A 470 -15.85 -6.79 -20.43
C GLY A 470 -15.57 -7.22 -21.87
N ASN A 471 -14.31 -7.25 -22.30
CA ASN A 471 -13.92 -7.80 -23.60
C ASN A 471 -13.88 -9.33 -23.52
N PRO A 472 -14.79 -10.07 -24.18
CA PRO A 472 -14.84 -11.52 -24.05
C PRO A 472 -13.59 -12.21 -24.58
N ALA A 473 -12.85 -11.61 -25.52
CA ALA A 473 -11.60 -12.16 -26.04
C ALA A 473 -10.50 -12.22 -24.97
N SER A 474 -10.52 -11.30 -24.00
CA SER A 474 -9.59 -11.27 -22.87
C SER A 474 -9.79 -12.44 -21.89
N TYR A 475 -10.94 -13.11 -21.96
CA TYR A 475 -11.27 -14.31 -21.16
C TYR A 475 -11.18 -15.61 -21.98
N GLY A 476 -10.87 -15.50 -23.28
CA GLY A 476 -10.81 -16.62 -24.22
C GLY A 476 -9.54 -17.45 -24.07
N THR A 477 -9.35 -18.46 -24.94
CA THR A 477 -8.28 -19.45 -24.83
C THR A 477 -6.87 -18.88 -24.62
N ALA A 478 -6.53 -17.77 -25.28
CA ALA A 478 -5.20 -17.15 -25.18
C ALA A 478 -4.86 -16.58 -23.80
N ASN A 479 -5.88 -16.16 -23.05
CA ASN A 479 -5.72 -15.56 -21.72
C ASN A 479 -6.67 -16.22 -20.69
N ARG A 480 -7.09 -17.47 -20.91
CA ARG A 480 -8.04 -18.11 -19.99
C ARG A 480 -7.38 -18.35 -18.63
N HIS A 481 -7.98 -17.84 -17.56
CA HIS A 481 -7.50 -18.01 -16.19
C HIS A 481 -8.68 -18.09 -15.21
N ALA A 482 -8.37 -18.44 -13.97
CA ALA A 482 -9.29 -18.45 -12.84
C ALA A 482 -8.42 -18.29 -11.58
N GLU A 483 -8.09 -17.04 -11.27
CA GLU A 483 -7.33 -16.54 -10.13
C GLU A 483 -8.28 -16.21 -8.96
N CYS A 484 -7.73 -15.95 -7.77
CA CYS A 484 -8.55 -15.53 -6.63
C CYS A 484 -9.33 -14.25 -6.93
N ALA A 485 -8.72 -13.30 -7.64
CA ALA A 485 -9.30 -12.00 -7.97
C ALA A 485 -10.43 -12.07 -9.02
N ASP A 486 -10.48 -13.13 -9.83
CA ASP A 486 -11.57 -13.34 -10.81
C ASP A 486 -12.91 -13.65 -10.13
N CYS A 487 -12.85 -14.26 -8.94
CA CYS A 487 -14.02 -14.69 -8.17
C CYS A 487 -14.23 -13.88 -6.89
N HIS A 488 -13.21 -13.17 -6.39
CA HIS A 488 -13.30 -12.40 -5.15
C HIS A 488 -12.79 -10.99 -5.33
N ASN A 489 -13.59 -10.01 -4.91
CA ASN A 489 -13.13 -8.64 -4.76
C ASN A 489 -12.89 -8.33 -3.29
N VAL A 490 -11.62 -8.35 -2.87
CA VAL A 490 -11.22 -8.10 -1.47
C VAL A 490 -11.62 -6.71 -0.95
N HIS A 491 -11.91 -5.77 -1.85
CA HIS A 491 -12.36 -4.43 -1.51
C HIS A 491 -13.87 -4.33 -1.27
N GLN A 492 -14.66 -5.34 -1.64
CA GLN A 492 -16.13 -5.29 -1.55
C GLN A 492 -16.77 -6.51 -0.88
N LEU A 493 -16.05 -7.62 -0.76
CA LEU A 493 -16.57 -8.84 -0.16
C LEU A 493 -16.97 -8.64 1.30
N THR A 494 -18.07 -9.25 1.70
CA THR A 494 -18.59 -9.23 3.08
C THR A 494 -18.97 -10.65 3.50
N PRO A 495 -19.06 -10.96 4.80
CA PRO A 495 -19.59 -12.25 5.22
C PRO A 495 -21.08 -12.37 4.87
N ASP A 496 -21.55 -13.59 4.65
CA ASP A 496 -22.98 -13.88 4.58
C ASP A 496 -23.59 -13.76 5.99
N SER A 497 -24.36 -12.71 6.26
CA SER A 497 -25.12 -12.58 7.52
C SER A 497 -26.35 -13.49 7.55
N ILE A 498 -26.88 -13.81 6.37
CA ILE A 498 -27.95 -14.77 6.12
C ILE A 498 -27.51 -15.61 4.92
N ALA A 499 -27.80 -16.91 4.93
CA ALA A 499 -27.52 -17.76 3.78
C ALA A 499 -28.22 -17.19 2.52
N PRO A 500 -27.48 -16.95 1.43
CA PRO A 500 -28.06 -16.39 0.21
C PRO A 500 -29.13 -17.34 -0.35
N VAL A 501 -30.24 -16.77 -0.81
CA VAL A 501 -31.31 -17.54 -1.44
C VAL A 501 -31.04 -17.59 -2.95
N PRO A 502 -30.90 -18.78 -3.55
CA PRO A 502 -30.63 -18.91 -4.98
C PRO A 502 -31.68 -18.17 -5.83
N PRO A 503 -31.28 -17.54 -6.95
CA PRO A 503 -29.95 -17.62 -7.57
C PRO A 503 -28.93 -16.64 -6.99
N ALA A 504 -29.26 -15.88 -5.95
CA ALA A 504 -28.33 -14.94 -5.34
C ALA A 504 -27.07 -15.68 -4.87
N ALA A 505 -25.91 -15.08 -5.15
CA ALA A 505 -24.62 -15.57 -4.74
C ALA A 505 -24.32 -15.25 -3.27
N SER A 506 -23.29 -15.90 -2.74
CA SER A 506 -22.64 -15.44 -1.51
C SER A 506 -22.14 -14.00 -1.64
N SER A 507 -22.23 -13.26 -0.55
CA SER A 507 -21.68 -11.90 -0.42
C SER A 507 -20.15 -11.87 -0.54
N ALA A 508 -19.51 -13.04 -0.48
CA ALA A 508 -18.09 -13.20 -0.80
C ALA A 508 -17.76 -12.94 -2.29
N LEU A 509 -18.76 -13.00 -3.18
CA LEU A 509 -18.63 -12.70 -4.61
C LEU A 509 -19.05 -11.26 -4.97
N ARG A 510 -19.26 -10.37 -3.99
CA ARG A 510 -19.63 -8.96 -4.27
C ARG A 510 -18.51 -8.24 -5.04
N GLY A 511 -18.91 -7.37 -5.96
CA GLY A 511 -17.98 -6.50 -6.69
C GLY A 511 -17.12 -7.21 -7.73
N VAL A 512 -17.50 -8.44 -8.15
CA VAL A 512 -16.77 -9.18 -9.19
C VAL A 512 -17.41 -8.97 -10.55
N ALA A 513 -16.55 -8.95 -11.57
CA ALA A 513 -16.98 -8.93 -12.95
C ALA A 513 -17.73 -10.23 -13.29
N ARG A 514 -18.84 -10.09 -14.02
CA ARG A 514 -19.74 -11.21 -14.32
C ARG A 514 -20.52 -10.96 -15.59
N VAL A 515 -21.22 -11.98 -16.08
CA VAL A 515 -22.11 -11.86 -17.23
C VAL A 515 -23.50 -12.36 -16.92
N SER A 516 -24.45 -11.44 -17.05
CA SER A 516 -25.87 -11.80 -17.03
C SER A 516 -26.33 -12.31 -18.38
N VAL A 517 -27.31 -13.20 -18.33
CA VAL A 517 -27.86 -13.90 -19.50
C VAL A 517 -29.33 -13.55 -19.67
N THR A 518 -29.74 -13.34 -20.91
CA THR A 518 -31.14 -13.25 -21.31
C THR A 518 -31.50 -14.42 -22.21
N ASN A 519 -32.48 -15.22 -21.80
CA ASN A 519 -32.99 -16.35 -22.58
C ASN A 519 -33.89 -15.85 -23.70
N VAL A 520 -33.46 -16.00 -24.96
CA VAL A 520 -34.18 -15.49 -26.15
C VAL A 520 -35.11 -16.57 -26.71
N THR A 521 -34.54 -17.70 -27.14
CA THR A 521 -35.27 -18.92 -27.56
C THR A 521 -34.77 -20.12 -26.77
N ALA A 522 -35.30 -21.33 -27.00
CA ALA A 522 -34.79 -22.55 -26.38
C ALA A 522 -33.35 -22.94 -26.80
N THR A 523 -32.81 -22.29 -27.83
CA THR A 523 -31.49 -22.59 -28.42
C THR A 523 -30.59 -21.35 -28.54
N SER A 524 -31.03 -20.20 -28.03
CA SER A 524 -30.27 -18.95 -28.10
C SER A 524 -30.43 -18.10 -26.86
N VAL A 525 -29.34 -17.42 -26.51
CA VAL A 525 -29.22 -16.49 -25.38
C VAL A 525 -28.45 -15.25 -25.83
N SER A 526 -28.60 -14.15 -25.08
CA SER A 526 -27.74 -12.97 -25.18
C SER A 526 -27.09 -12.65 -23.84
N TYR A 527 -25.95 -11.97 -23.88
CA TYR A 527 -25.13 -11.66 -22.70
C TYR A 527 -25.03 -10.16 -22.46
N THR A 528 -25.01 -9.77 -21.19
CA THR A 528 -24.68 -8.42 -20.75
C THR A 528 -23.59 -8.50 -19.69
N PHE A 529 -22.42 -7.92 -20.00
CA PHE A 529 -21.32 -7.77 -19.05
C PHE A 529 -21.69 -6.82 -17.91
N ARG A 530 -21.29 -7.19 -16.70
CA ARG A 530 -21.44 -6.40 -15.48
C ARG A 530 -20.08 -6.27 -14.83
N GLY A 531 -19.56 -5.05 -14.81
CA GLY A 531 -18.25 -4.76 -14.21
C GLY A 531 -18.29 -4.78 -12.68
N ALA A 532 -17.11 -4.63 -12.07
CA ALA A 532 -16.91 -4.65 -10.62
C ALA A 532 -17.68 -3.54 -9.85
N THR A 533 -18.14 -2.51 -10.54
CA THR A 533 -18.91 -1.38 -9.98
C THR A 533 -20.44 -1.56 -10.13
N ASP A 534 -20.90 -2.62 -10.78
CA ASP A 534 -22.33 -2.94 -10.90
C ASP A 534 -22.86 -3.37 -9.52
N SER A 535 -23.81 -2.60 -8.99
CA SER A 535 -24.40 -2.77 -7.65
C SER A 535 -25.56 -3.77 -7.60
N ALA A 536 -25.97 -4.34 -8.74
CA ALA A 536 -27.03 -5.34 -8.75
C ALA A 536 -26.60 -6.59 -7.97
N PRO A 537 -27.52 -7.25 -7.26
CA PRO A 537 -27.22 -8.50 -6.57
C PRO A 537 -26.57 -9.51 -7.53
N VAL A 538 -25.41 -10.03 -7.13
CA VAL A 538 -24.70 -11.05 -7.90
C VAL A 538 -25.50 -12.34 -7.87
N LYS A 539 -25.70 -12.96 -9.03
CA LYS A 539 -26.20 -14.32 -9.12
C LYS A 539 -25.04 -15.26 -9.41
N GLU A 540 -24.96 -16.40 -8.74
CA GLU A 540 -23.75 -17.23 -8.78
C GLU A 540 -23.41 -17.69 -10.20
N TYR A 541 -24.42 -18.08 -10.98
CA TYR A 541 -24.23 -18.53 -12.35
C TYR A 541 -23.63 -17.45 -13.26
N GLU A 542 -23.83 -16.16 -12.96
CA GLU A 542 -23.30 -15.07 -13.78
C GLU A 542 -21.77 -15.01 -13.74
N VAL A 543 -21.18 -15.41 -12.60
CA VAL A 543 -19.73 -15.49 -12.43
C VAL A 543 -19.18 -16.71 -13.19
N CYS A 544 -19.85 -17.86 -13.05
CA CYS A 544 -19.46 -19.08 -13.77
C CYS A 544 -19.55 -18.88 -15.29
N PHE A 545 -20.58 -18.20 -15.77
CA PHE A 545 -20.82 -17.99 -17.19
C PHE A 545 -19.78 -17.10 -17.87
N THR A 546 -18.99 -16.32 -17.13
CA THR A 546 -17.84 -15.59 -17.68
C THR A 546 -16.89 -16.54 -18.42
N CYS A 547 -16.71 -17.76 -17.92
CA CYS A 547 -15.75 -18.72 -18.46
C CYS A 547 -16.37 -20.04 -18.97
N HIS A 548 -17.63 -20.31 -18.63
CA HIS A 548 -18.35 -21.56 -18.94
C HIS A 548 -19.53 -21.38 -19.90
N SER A 549 -19.77 -20.17 -20.41
CA SER A 549 -20.83 -19.91 -21.39
C SER A 549 -20.29 -19.53 -22.75
N GLY A 550 -21.17 -19.28 -23.72
CA GLY A 550 -20.83 -18.76 -25.05
C GLY A 550 -20.45 -17.29 -25.07
N TRP A 551 -20.38 -16.62 -23.92
CA TRP A 551 -19.89 -15.25 -23.85
C TRP A 551 -18.43 -15.15 -24.31
N THR A 552 -17.58 -16.10 -23.89
CA THR A 552 -16.18 -16.20 -24.32
C THR A 552 -15.89 -17.51 -25.04
N THR A 553 -14.67 -17.66 -25.55
CA THR A 553 -14.20 -18.90 -26.18
C THR A 553 -13.97 -19.98 -25.12
N ARG A 554 -14.81 -21.02 -25.13
CA ARG A 554 -14.67 -22.19 -24.26
C ARG A 554 -13.63 -23.19 -24.79
N PRO A 555 -13.05 -24.03 -23.92
CA PRO A 555 -12.28 -25.20 -24.36
C PRO A 555 -13.09 -26.10 -25.31
N ALA A 556 -12.41 -26.69 -26.28
CA ALA A 556 -13.04 -27.59 -27.25
C ALA A 556 -13.78 -28.75 -26.54
N GLY A 557 -14.99 -29.06 -27.00
CA GLY A 557 -15.83 -30.11 -26.43
C GLY A 557 -16.64 -29.71 -25.19
N GLN A 558 -16.46 -28.51 -24.64
CA GLN A 558 -17.31 -28.03 -23.54
C GLN A 558 -18.63 -27.43 -24.04
N ALA A 559 -19.72 -27.85 -23.40
CA ALA A 559 -21.06 -27.33 -23.65
C ALA A 559 -21.16 -25.83 -23.27
N ASP A 560 -22.12 -25.15 -23.89
CA ASP A 560 -22.54 -23.82 -23.43
C ASP A 560 -23.46 -23.94 -22.23
N TYR A 561 -22.97 -23.67 -21.04
CA TYR A 561 -23.79 -23.85 -19.84
C TYR A 561 -24.93 -22.83 -19.75
N ALA A 562 -24.82 -21.65 -20.38
CA ALA A 562 -25.96 -20.73 -20.48
C ALA A 562 -27.08 -21.29 -21.37
N LEU A 563 -26.75 -22.04 -22.44
CA LEU A 563 -27.78 -22.73 -23.22
C LEU A 563 -28.36 -23.94 -22.48
N LYS A 564 -27.53 -24.64 -21.69
CA LYS A 564 -27.97 -25.81 -20.91
C LYS A 564 -28.92 -25.44 -19.77
N PHE A 565 -28.75 -24.28 -19.15
CA PHE A 565 -29.60 -23.79 -18.06
C PHE A 565 -30.70 -22.82 -18.51
N ASN A 566 -30.80 -22.56 -19.82
CA ASN A 566 -31.81 -21.71 -20.41
C ASN A 566 -33.22 -22.16 -20.02
N THR A 567 -33.97 -21.26 -19.39
CA THR A 567 -35.31 -21.54 -18.84
C THR A 567 -36.39 -21.77 -19.91
N LYS A 568 -36.07 -21.55 -21.19
CA LYS A 568 -36.93 -21.88 -22.35
C LYS A 568 -36.69 -23.29 -22.89
N THR A 569 -35.64 -23.99 -22.43
CA THR A 569 -35.37 -25.39 -22.79
C THR A 569 -36.41 -26.33 -22.17
N ALA A 570 -36.65 -27.49 -22.82
CA ALA A 570 -37.67 -28.45 -22.42
C ALA A 570 -37.43 -29.02 -21.01
N SER A 571 -36.16 -29.26 -20.66
CA SER A 571 -35.74 -29.81 -19.38
C SER A 571 -34.41 -29.18 -18.93
N PHE A 572 -34.33 -28.84 -17.65
CA PHE A 572 -33.11 -28.30 -17.02
C PHE A 572 -33.16 -28.46 -15.49
N HIS A 573 -31.99 -28.52 -14.86
CA HIS A 573 -31.86 -28.26 -13.43
C HIS A 573 -31.96 -26.75 -13.16
N PRO A 574 -32.69 -26.35 -12.10
CA PRO A 574 -33.14 -24.96 -11.92
C PRO A 574 -32.04 -24.03 -11.40
N VAL A 575 -31.07 -23.65 -12.24
CA VAL A 575 -29.99 -22.70 -11.87
C VAL A 575 -30.34 -21.25 -12.17
N GLU A 576 -30.83 -20.97 -13.39
CA GLU A 576 -31.25 -19.61 -13.78
C GLU A 576 -32.65 -19.25 -13.28
N GLY A 577 -33.50 -20.26 -13.04
CA GLY A 577 -34.87 -20.08 -12.60
C GLY A 577 -35.56 -21.41 -12.28
N VAL A 578 -36.79 -21.31 -11.75
CA VAL A 578 -37.57 -22.47 -11.28
C VAL A 578 -37.81 -23.49 -12.41
N GLY A 579 -37.69 -24.77 -12.08
CA GLY A 579 -37.91 -25.87 -13.01
C GLY A 579 -39.35 -25.98 -13.52
N LYS A 580 -39.56 -26.71 -14.62
CA LYS A 580 -40.90 -26.85 -15.23
C LYS A 580 -41.87 -27.73 -14.45
N ASN A 581 -41.36 -28.67 -13.65
CA ASN A 581 -42.14 -29.70 -12.97
C ASN A 581 -42.26 -29.40 -11.47
N THR A 582 -43.04 -28.39 -11.10
CA THR A 582 -43.13 -27.90 -9.71
C THR A 582 -44.02 -28.75 -8.79
N ASN A 583 -44.77 -29.71 -9.33
CA ASN A 583 -45.74 -30.54 -8.62
C ASN A 583 -45.22 -31.94 -8.23
N ILE A 584 -43.91 -32.14 -8.16
CA ILE A 584 -43.33 -33.40 -7.67
C ILE A 584 -43.58 -33.49 -6.16
N ASN A 585 -43.86 -34.69 -5.65
CA ASN A 585 -44.07 -34.88 -4.22
C ASN A 585 -42.85 -34.37 -3.43
N VAL A 586 -43.07 -33.54 -2.41
CA VAL A 586 -41.99 -32.98 -1.58
C VAL A 586 -41.13 -34.08 -0.93
N ASN A 587 -41.72 -35.24 -0.61
CA ASN A 587 -41.01 -36.38 -0.04
C ASN A 587 -40.13 -37.11 -1.06
N ALA A 588 -40.20 -36.79 -2.35
CA ALA A 588 -39.24 -37.27 -3.33
C ALA A 588 -37.86 -36.64 -3.12
N PHE A 589 -37.75 -35.59 -2.30
CA PHE A 589 -36.52 -34.88 -2.02
C PHE A 589 -36.07 -35.08 -0.57
N VAL A 590 -34.83 -34.68 -0.29
CA VAL A 590 -34.20 -34.71 1.04
C VAL A 590 -33.52 -33.37 1.33
N ASN A 591 -33.04 -33.18 2.57
CA ASN A 591 -32.28 -31.98 2.98
C ASN A 591 -33.02 -30.64 2.73
N GLY A 592 -34.36 -30.66 2.75
CA GLY A 592 -35.19 -29.48 2.53
C GLY A 592 -35.37 -29.08 1.07
N TRP A 593 -34.84 -29.86 0.12
CA TRP A 593 -35.06 -29.65 -1.31
C TRP A 593 -36.52 -29.89 -1.69
N ARG A 594 -36.99 -29.17 -2.72
CA ARG A 594 -38.33 -29.30 -3.31
C ARG A 594 -38.32 -28.89 -4.78
N SER A 595 -39.38 -29.24 -5.51
CA SER A 595 -39.45 -29.09 -6.97
C SER A 595 -39.60 -27.67 -7.50
N ASP A 596 -39.93 -26.71 -6.64
CA ASP A 596 -40.09 -25.28 -6.96
C ASP A 596 -38.86 -24.45 -6.56
N GLN A 597 -37.77 -25.07 -6.10
CA GLN A 597 -36.55 -24.36 -5.73
C GLN A 597 -35.61 -24.12 -6.90
N VAL A 598 -34.83 -23.05 -6.76
CA VAL A 598 -33.63 -22.76 -7.56
C VAL A 598 -32.41 -23.27 -6.79
N MET A 599 -31.43 -23.78 -7.52
CA MET A 599 -30.13 -24.21 -7.01
C MET A 599 -29.01 -23.29 -7.49
N THR A 600 -27.87 -23.34 -6.84
CA THR A 600 -26.63 -22.70 -7.30
C THR A 600 -25.75 -23.73 -7.99
N CYS A 601 -24.74 -23.27 -8.75
CA CYS A 601 -23.74 -24.17 -9.33
C CYS A 601 -22.97 -24.90 -8.21
N THR A 602 -22.72 -24.22 -7.09
CA THR A 602 -21.97 -24.75 -5.95
C THR A 602 -22.72 -25.76 -5.09
N ASP A 603 -24.03 -25.97 -5.30
CA ASP A 603 -24.74 -27.12 -4.72
C ASP A 603 -24.17 -28.45 -5.25
N CYS A 604 -23.62 -28.45 -6.47
CA CYS A 604 -22.94 -29.58 -7.10
C CYS A 604 -21.41 -29.40 -7.20
N HIS A 605 -20.98 -28.23 -7.70
CA HIS A 605 -19.59 -27.89 -8.00
C HIS A 605 -18.96 -27.10 -6.85
N THR A 606 -18.58 -27.80 -5.78
CA THR A 606 -17.90 -27.21 -4.63
C THR A 606 -16.82 -28.17 -4.14
N SER A 607 -15.94 -27.65 -3.29
CA SER A 607 -14.96 -28.47 -2.58
C SER A 607 -15.65 -29.61 -1.82
N ASP A 608 -15.05 -30.80 -1.85
CA ASP A 608 -15.45 -31.97 -1.04
C ASP A 608 -15.11 -31.80 0.46
N ASP A 609 -14.35 -30.76 0.79
CA ASP A 609 -14.16 -30.23 2.14
C ASP A 609 -15.38 -29.40 2.56
N THR A 610 -16.13 -29.89 3.54
CA THR A 610 -17.38 -29.24 4.00
C THR A 610 -17.15 -27.93 4.77
N THR A 611 -15.90 -27.61 5.14
CA THR A 611 -15.58 -26.36 5.86
C THR A 611 -15.29 -25.19 4.90
N ILE A 612 -15.02 -25.50 3.62
CA ILE A 612 -14.70 -24.54 2.56
C ILE A 612 -15.78 -24.61 1.49
N ARG A 613 -16.60 -23.56 1.41
CA ARG A 613 -17.64 -23.43 0.38
C ARG A 613 -17.05 -22.85 -0.90
N GLY A 614 -17.52 -23.32 -2.06
CA GLY A 614 -17.15 -22.78 -3.36
C GLY A 614 -16.28 -23.72 -4.20
N PRO A 615 -16.17 -23.46 -5.51
CA PRO A 615 -15.55 -24.35 -6.48
C PRO A 615 -14.02 -24.21 -6.46
N HIS A 616 -13.38 -24.53 -5.35
CA HIS A 616 -11.91 -24.46 -5.24
C HIS A 616 -11.26 -25.74 -5.76
N GLY A 617 -11.25 -26.80 -4.94
CA GLY A 617 -10.69 -28.10 -5.32
C GLY A 617 -11.40 -29.27 -4.65
N SER A 618 -11.46 -30.40 -5.38
CA SER A 618 -12.13 -31.62 -4.95
C SER A 618 -11.33 -32.87 -5.33
N ALA A 619 -11.49 -33.95 -4.55
CA ALA A 619 -11.06 -35.28 -4.95
C ALA A 619 -11.92 -35.86 -6.08
N PHE A 620 -13.13 -35.33 -6.31
CA PHE A 620 -14.06 -35.82 -7.32
C PHE A 620 -13.95 -35.03 -8.64
N PRO A 621 -14.06 -35.72 -9.81
CA PRO A 621 -14.01 -35.09 -11.13
C PRO A 621 -14.93 -33.87 -11.25
N TYR A 622 -14.51 -32.87 -12.03
CA TYR A 622 -15.28 -31.64 -12.28
C TYR A 622 -15.57 -30.78 -11.03
N ILE A 623 -14.71 -30.89 -10.00
CA ILE A 623 -14.84 -30.15 -8.74
C ILE A 623 -16.19 -30.45 -8.07
N LEU A 624 -16.62 -31.71 -8.10
CA LEU A 624 -17.89 -32.10 -7.50
C LEU A 624 -17.75 -32.28 -5.99
N LYS A 625 -18.80 -31.94 -5.24
CA LYS A 625 -18.86 -32.12 -3.77
C LYS A 625 -18.74 -33.58 -3.34
N LYS A 626 -19.30 -34.48 -4.15
CA LYS A 626 -19.38 -35.93 -3.93
C LYS A 626 -19.16 -36.65 -5.24
N SER A 627 -18.98 -37.97 -5.18
CA SER A 627 -18.85 -38.78 -6.38
C SER A 627 -20.12 -38.67 -7.25
N SER A 628 -19.89 -38.52 -8.56
CA SER A 628 -20.90 -38.69 -9.58
C SER A 628 -20.27 -39.46 -10.73
N GLN A 629 -20.63 -40.73 -10.86
CA GLN A 629 -20.10 -41.56 -11.94
C GLN A 629 -20.89 -41.30 -13.22
N THR A 630 -20.26 -40.57 -14.13
CA THR A 630 -20.80 -40.25 -15.46
C THR A 630 -20.66 -41.47 -16.38
N GLY A 631 -21.79 -41.99 -16.88
CA GLY A 631 -21.80 -43.08 -17.86
C GLY A 631 -23.05 -43.96 -17.76
N SER A 632 -23.34 -44.69 -18.84
CA SER A 632 -24.52 -45.56 -18.96
C SER A 632 -24.24 -47.02 -18.57
N ALA A 633 -23.03 -47.32 -18.08
CA ALA A 633 -22.66 -48.67 -17.66
C ALA A 633 -23.51 -49.13 -16.48
N SER A 634 -24.03 -50.35 -16.55
CA SER A 634 -24.90 -50.90 -15.52
C SER A 634 -24.18 -50.99 -14.17
N ARG A 635 -24.79 -50.43 -13.12
CA ARG A 635 -24.24 -50.41 -11.76
C ARG A 635 -25.31 -50.14 -10.71
N THR A 636 -25.02 -50.55 -9.47
CA THR A 636 -25.80 -50.10 -8.31
C THR A 636 -25.35 -48.69 -7.93
N MET A 637 -26.29 -47.76 -7.77
CA MET A 637 -25.96 -46.42 -7.27
C MET A 637 -25.88 -46.43 -5.74
N ALA A 638 -24.88 -45.75 -5.17
CA ALA A 638 -24.73 -45.61 -3.74
C ALA A 638 -25.55 -44.40 -3.23
N ASN A 639 -26.14 -44.50 -2.03
CA ASN A 639 -26.87 -43.40 -1.42
C ASN A 639 -26.01 -42.19 -1.05
N SER A 640 -24.68 -42.34 -1.10
CA SER A 640 -23.69 -41.29 -0.87
C SER A 640 -23.31 -40.51 -2.14
N GLU A 641 -23.84 -40.88 -3.31
CA GLU A 641 -23.60 -40.13 -4.56
C GLU A 641 -24.28 -38.77 -4.56
N LEU A 642 -23.70 -37.83 -5.33
CA LEU A 642 -24.08 -36.42 -5.37
C LEU A 642 -25.59 -36.17 -5.55
N CYS A 643 -26.24 -36.93 -6.44
CA CYS A 643 -27.66 -36.74 -6.75
C CYS A 643 -28.54 -36.88 -5.49
N PHE A 644 -28.12 -37.70 -4.52
CA PHE A 644 -28.88 -37.98 -3.31
C PHE A 644 -28.67 -36.93 -2.20
N ASP A 645 -27.93 -35.85 -2.47
CA ASP A 645 -28.00 -34.63 -1.63
C ASP A 645 -29.33 -33.90 -1.81
N CYS A 646 -30.01 -34.09 -2.94
CA CYS A 646 -31.29 -33.46 -3.25
C CYS A 646 -32.41 -34.49 -3.42
N HIS A 647 -32.15 -35.58 -4.14
CA HIS A 647 -33.14 -36.62 -4.44
C HIS A 647 -33.16 -37.70 -3.35
N ARG A 648 -34.34 -38.15 -2.95
CA ARG A 648 -34.45 -39.24 -1.96
C ARG A 648 -34.00 -40.57 -2.57
N TYR A 649 -32.92 -41.15 -2.04
CA TYR A 649 -32.41 -42.45 -2.48
C TYR A 649 -33.49 -43.54 -2.53
N ASP A 650 -34.34 -43.62 -1.50
CA ASP A 650 -35.39 -44.65 -1.44
C ASP A 650 -36.47 -44.51 -2.52
N THR A 651 -36.71 -43.30 -3.00
CA THR A 651 -37.67 -43.03 -4.06
C THR A 651 -37.09 -43.39 -5.42
N TYR A 652 -35.80 -43.12 -5.65
CA TYR A 652 -35.20 -43.19 -6.98
C TYR A 652 -34.33 -44.41 -7.25
N ALA A 653 -33.68 -45.01 -6.23
CA ALA A 653 -32.68 -46.06 -6.45
C ALA A 653 -32.80 -47.28 -5.53
N ASN A 654 -33.54 -47.22 -4.42
CA ASN A 654 -33.71 -48.38 -3.53
C ASN A 654 -34.81 -49.34 -4.01
N ASN A 655 -34.42 -50.51 -4.53
CA ASN A 655 -35.39 -51.53 -4.94
C ASN A 655 -36.19 -52.10 -3.76
N ASN A 656 -35.68 -52.02 -2.53
CA ASN A 656 -36.33 -52.57 -1.34
C ASN A 656 -37.30 -51.57 -0.67
N ALA A 657 -37.43 -50.35 -1.19
CA ALA A 657 -38.37 -49.37 -0.65
C ALA A 657 -39.83 -49.81 -0.84
N THR A 658 -40.71 -49.33 0.04
CA THR A 658 -42.16 -49.60 -0.05
C THR A 658 -42.76 -48.94 -1.30
N SER A 659 -43.88 -49.47 -1.79
CA SER A 659 -44.61 -48.88 -2.92
C SER A 659 -44.97 -47.42 -2.69
N THR A 660 -45.32 -47.05 -1.45
CA THR A 660 -45.62 -45.67 -1.06
C THR A 660 -44.44 -44.74 -1.31
N VAL A 661 -43.22 -45.12 -0.89
CA VAL A 661 -42.02 -44.29 -1.04
C VAL A 661 -41.57 -44.20 -2.50
N LYS A 662 -41.70 -45.30 -3.26
CA LYS A 662 -41.42 -45.33 -4.70
C LYS A 662 -42.36 -44.40 -5.48
N ASN A 663 -43.61 -44.28 -5.04
CA ASN A 663 -44.64 -43.41 -5.63
C ASN A 663 -44.46 -41.92 -5.32
N TYR A 664 -43.45 -41.51 -4.54
CA TYR A 664 -43.13 -40.08 -4.43
C TYR A 664 -42.58 -39.50 -5.73
N SER A 665 -41.93 -40.34 -6.56
CA SER A 665 -41.57 -39.94 -7.92
C SER A 665 -42.82 -39.86 -8.80
N ARG A 666 -42.76 -39.12 -9.91
CA ARG A 666 -43.87 -39.06 -10.89
C ARG A 666 -44.09 -40.36 -11.66
N PHE A 667 -43.19 -41.34 -11.52
CA PHE A 667 -43.25 -42.63 -12.18
C PHE A 667 -43.57 -43.69 -11.13
N GLY A 668 -44.71 -44.38 -11.28
CA GLY A 668 -45.25 -45.28 -10.25
C GLY A 668 -44.35 -46.46 -9.86
N SER A 669 -44.72 -47.19 -8.81
CA SER A 669 -43.86 -48.17 -8.13
C SER A 669 -43.51 -49.44 -8.94
N GLY A 670 -44.28 -49.80 -9.97
CA GLY A 670 -44.11 -51.04 -10.73
C GLY A 670 -43.02 -50.98 -11.81
N ASN A 671 -42.91 -49.86 -12.53
CA ASN A 671 -41.96 -49.63 -13.63
C ASN A 671 -41.26 -48.25 -13.51
N GLY A 672 -41.22 -47.66 -12.31
CA GLY A 672 -40.64 -46.34 -12.06
C GLY A 672 -39.12 -46.37 -11.86
N HIS A 673 -38.59 -45.32 -11.23
CA HIS A 673 -37.15 -45.18 -11.01
C HIS A 673 -36.53 -46.34 -10.22
N ALA A 674 -37.17 -46.78 -9.13
CA ALA A 674 -36.65 -47.91 -8.34
C ALA A 674 -36.53 -49.21 -9.17
N TYR A 675 -37.36 -49.40 -10.20
CA TYR A 675 -37.25 -50.53 -11.12
C TYR A 675 -36.03 -50.37 -12.04
N HIS A 676 -35.90 -49.24 -12.74
CA HIS A 676 -34.82 -49.04 -13.69
C HIS A 676 -33.44 -48.85 -13.02
N VAL A 677 -33.38 -48.04 -11.98
CA VAL A 677 -32.14 -47.71 -11.28
C VAL A 677 -31.80 -48.76 -10.22
N GLY A 678 -32.76 -49.15 -9.39
CA GLY A 678 -32.52 -50.08 -8.28
C GLY A 678 -32.45 -51.55 -8.71
N SER A 679 -33.42 -52.00 -9.50
CA SER A 679 -33.52 -53.40 -9.93
C SER A 679 -32.70 -53.71 -11.18
N ARG A 680 -32.92 -52.95 -12.27
CA ARG A 680 -32.22 -53.13 -13.55
C ARG A 680 -30.81 -52.53 -13.57
N ARG A 681 -30.44 -51.75 -12.55
CA ARG A 681 -29.11 -51.14 -12.40
C ARG A 681 -28.72 -50.23 -13.57
N TYR A 682 -29.69 -49.54 -14.17
CA TYR A 682 -29.41 -48.47 -15.12
C TYR A 682 -29.18 -47.16 -14.35
N PRO A 683 -27.96 -46.60 -14.34
CA PRO A 683 -27.70 -45.35 -13.62
C PRO A 683 -28.48 -44.18 -14.24
N CYS A 684 -28.71 -43.11 -13.48
CA CYS A 684 -29.48 -41.96 -13.94
C CYS A 684 -28.96 -41.38 -15.26
N TYR A 685 -27.63 -41.34 -15.46
CA TYR A 685 -26.99 -40.87 -16.70
C TYR A 685 -27.34 -41.68 -17.97
N THR A 686 -27.99 -42.84 -17.83
CA THR A 686 -28.51 -43.60 -18.98
C THR A 686 -29.68 -42.87 -19.64
N CYS A 687 -30.45 -42.12 -18.86
CA CYS A 687 -31.68 -41.46 -19.32
C CYS A 687 -31.63 -39.93 -19.17
N HIS A 688 -30.81 -39.43 -18.25
CA HIS A 688 -30.79 -38.02 -17.83
C HIS A 688 -29.49 -37.32 -18.19
N GLU A 689 -29.61 -36.05 -18.59
CA GLU A 689 -28.54 -35.07 -18.61
C GLU A 689 -28.58 -34.27 -17.30
N THR A 690 -27.43 -33.99 -16.69
CA THR A 690 -27.39 -33.33 -15.36
C THR A 690 -27.55 -31.81 -15.40
N HIS A 691 -27.57 -31.22 -16.58
CA HIS A 691 -27.74 -29.78 -16.76
C HIS A 691 -29.07 -29.49 -17.44
N GLY A 692 -29.14 -29.57 -18.77
CA GLY A 692 -30.40 -29.47 -19.51
C GLY A 692 -30.29 -30.01 -20.93
N ALA A 693 -31.44 -30.38 -21.48
CA ALA A 693 -31.55 -31.01 -22.79
C ALA A 693 -32.72 -30.43 -23.59
N THR A 694 -32.49 -30.21 -24.88
CA THR A 694 -33.50 -29.68 -25.79
C THR A 694 -34.56 -30.73 -26.18
N THR A 695 -34.25 -32.02 -26.04
CA THR A 695 -35.09 -33.13 -26.55
C THR A 695 -35.29 -34.30 -25.58
N LEU A 696 -34.53 -34.39 -24.49
CA LEU A 696 -34.64 -35.48 -23.52
C LEU A 696 -35.33 -35.00 -22.23
N PRO A 697 -36.17 -35.81 -21.57
CA PRO A 697 -36.70 -35.47 -20.26
C PRO A 697 -35.59 -35.50 -19.19
N ASN A 698 -35.63 -34.52 -18.27
CA ASN A 698 -34.82 -34.53 -17.06
C ASN A 698 -35.38 -35.45 -15.99
#